data_AF-A0A962UG73-F1
#
_entry.id   AF-A0A962UG73-F1
#
_cell.length_a   1.000
_cell.length_b   1.000
_cell.length_c   1.000
_cell.angle_alpha   90.00
_cell.angle_beta   90.00
_cell.angle_gamma   90.00
#
_symmetry.space_group_name_H-M   'P 1'
#
loop_
_entity.id
_entity.type
_entity.pdbx_description
1 polymer ?
#
loop_
_entity_poly.entity_id
_entity_poly.type
_entity_poly.pdbx_seq_one_letter_code
_entity_poly.pdbx_strand_id
1 'polypeptide(L)'
;MAKQYAPHIERLLTAAASGKLLAVGGRRDAVGITDSSVHLLQLPKLNARFSAPLDDAATALAFYGDDLLLAGTAKGDLAIWRTNGDGKTPDGQLAVHTSAVRALVASDSQVLSVGDDGVLALHAIEMDGDRPRLHEQAKRRLSEQQLRTVALDAASGSVAAAGADNTIYVLPLAQLGDAELRVMPCGERGIFALAFTGDGRIVAGCGDGSIRVCFLEGAIDEENRSSDAAHQGPIRSLLFSAALNDEQGRPLPRRLFSLGEDGELKVWTLDQRRKPRTVPIGRNASALALFEPLPQAKPEQRGGLLVAVTENRLIWLSPVDQNGNPSGNAETWHSRLQRLLDEVKANRSSSATLDALAQLAEDEAREGLEYILGQDSRPGQRIEAAQKLGNGQRRRSQPTLAKALNDDHVGVRKAALKALEQIDAETPLHALQLALGSRHPDIRLDAVQRLTALRQASPLVPRLLNERLNDADANVRESALDGLLALDPEAGVAPLRGAFERGSADIRRAVLIRLGRRQLNATPQGRQLLGQAINDDTFAVRHAAFWIAVAVHPALVANLRASGADIAKILDEYAALGIEGAATTTGTAPTEPDLEPLFTALVCRQPDMALQSVLCLSWLGDDRASGALLQLSREPEVGTRRLVARFMANAIINLAGDRRLRLRLQWLLNDDDAQVRAEAFDGLTKLAEPEGPAGEIDLAELALRTQAGDIRTRALQLLVKHGATAQNELATRIDGLLGHALDDEAEDVRREAMRTLWAWHSKRPETTLRRAVASVHPDVRRWAVDELTRQARQSRAWARELLIERVGDSAAEVGLAAYEALTKEDADKKRANYHLAALNSPAAEVRLAGLKGALEASDPAPLRNRLIELLQTEEAPQFLAAIEALDKLLPNDAQAFALAFDSPFYLLRVRAGELCGKRRDSRAVGPMRALLSIPKTDRDRPSEALRQRAASALADVGDSASIPFFTTLLRDDDPLVREHGARGLAAACQNGNEQPLVAALAHADLAVRSWAADGLSK
;
A
#
# COMPACT_ATOMS: atom_id res chain seq x y z
N MET A 1 25.89 41.11 -3.98
CA MET A 1 24.59 41.53 -3.41
C MET A 1 23.75 42.08 -4.55
N ALA A 2 22.48 41.66 -4.67
CA ALA A 2 21.54 42.32 -5.57
C ALA A 2 21.42 43.80 -5.18
N LYS A 3 21.46 44.70 -6.16
CA LYS A 3 21.37 46.14 -5.94
C LYS A 3 19.91 46.47 -5.54
N GLN A 4 19.73 47.17 -4.42
CA GLN A 4 18.41 47.53 -3.87
C GLN A 4 18.33 49.04 -3.71
N TYR A 5 17.24 49.64 -4.19
CA TYR A 5 16.98 51.06 -3.96
C TYR A 5 16.15 51.20 -2.68
N ALA A 6 16.84 51.48 -1.55
CA ALA A 6 16.23 51.83 -0.26
C ALA A 6 15.10 50.85 0.21
N PRO A 7 14.41 51.03 1.37
CA PRO A 7 13.49 50.02 1.91
C PRO A 7 12.07 50.05 1.31
N HIS A 8 11.90 50.68 0.14
CA HIS A 8 10.60 51.04 -0.46
C HIS A 8 9.81 49.83 -0.98
N ILE A 9 8.49 49.98 -1.11
CA ILE A 9 7.51 48.89 -1.38
C ILE A 9 6.44 49.28 -2.41
N GLU A 10 6.51 50.48 -2.95
CA GLU A 10 5.59 51.08 -3.91
C GLU A 10 5.74 50.44 -5.29
N ARG A 11 4.61 50.19 -5.96
CA ARG A 11 4.57 49.94 -7.41
C ARG A 11 4.83 51.26 -8.11
N LEU A 12 6.01 51.37 -8.74
CA LEU A 12 6.46 52.63 -9.33
C LEU A 12 5.62 52.99 -10.56
N LEU A 13 5.05 54.20 -10.56
CA LEU A 13 4.20 54.72 -11.64
C LEU A 13 4.88 55.84 -12.42
N THR A 14 5.74 56.62 -11.75
CA THR A 14 6.32 57.84 -12.30
C THR A 14 7.77 58.00 -11.89
N ALA A 15 8.55 58.65 -12.74
CA ALA A 15 9.95 58.96 -12.50
C ALA A 15 10.31 60.30 -13.15
N ALA A 16 11.18 61.07 -12.49
CA ALA A 16 11.78 62.29 -13.04
C ALA A 16 13.27 62.31 -12.67
N ALA A 17 14.09 62.95 -13.50
CA ALA A 17 15.54 63.03 -13.30
C ALA A 17 16.02 64.47 -13.48
N SER A 18 16.86 64.97 -12.57
CA SER A 18 17.57 66.24 -12.71
C SER A 18 18.94 66.16 -12.05
N GLY A 19 19.97 66.70 -12.70
CA GLY A 19 21.36 66.65 -12.22
C GLY A 19 21.83 65.24 -11.85
N LYS A 20 21.91 64.93 -10.55
CA LYS A 20 22.25 63.59 -10.01
C LYS A 20 21.14 62.96 -9.17
N LEU A 21 19.94 63.54 -9.22
CA LEU A 21 18.78 63.19 -8.42
C LEU A 21 17.74 62.49 -9.29
N LEU A 22 17.30 61.33 -8.84
CA LEU A 22 16.19 60.57 -9.41
C LEU A 22 15.02 60.64 -8.44
N ALA A 23 13.90 61.22 -8.84
CA ALA A 23 12.66 61.09 -8.10
C ALA A 23 11.86 59.90 -8.67
N VAL A 24 11.40 59.02 -7.79
CA VAL A 24 10.45 57.95 -8.14
C VAL A 24 9.26 57.97 -7.20
N GLY A 25 8.10 57.63 -7.71
CA GLY A 25 6.86 57.61 -6.95
C GLY A 25 5.89 56.59 -7.53
N GLY A 26 4.91 56.20 -6.72
CA GLY A 26 3.96 55.19 -7.14
C GLY A 26 2.81 55.00 -6.18
N ARG A 27 2.23 53.81 -6.21
CA ARG A 27 1.13 53.39 -5.34
C ARG A 27 1.53 52.21 -4.46
N ARG A 28 0.94 52.11 -3.27
CA ARG A 28 0.97 50.88 -2.48
C ARG A 28 -0.18 49.97 -2.89
N ASP A 29 0.08 48.67 -2.87
CA ASP A 29 -0.88 47.64 -3.29
C ASP A 29 -1.32 46.86 -2.06
N ALA A 30 -2.01 47.56 -1.16
CA ALA A 30 -2.50 47.01 0.10
C ALA A 30 -3.93 47.50 0.35
N VAL A 31 -4.81 46.57 0.73
CA VAL A 31 -6.23 46.86 0.94
C VAL A 31 -6.39 47.89 2.06
N GLY A 32 -7.08 49.00 1.75
CA GLY A 32 -7.35 50.07 2.71
C GLY A 32 -6.19 51.05 2.92
N ILE A 33 -5.11 50.93 2.15
CA ILE A 33 -3.95 51.83 2.19
C ILE A 33 -3.93 52.63 0.88
N THR A 34 -4.16 53.93 0.97
CA THR A 34 -4.06 54.86 -0.16
C THR A 34 -2.82 55.72 -0.09
N ASP A 35 -2.29 55.96 1.12
CA ASP A 35 -1.06 56.70 1.34
C ASP A 35 0.12 56.03 0.63
N SER A 36 1.00 56.87 0.11
CA SER A 36 2.18 56.46 -0.64
C SER A 36 3.36 57.35 -0.28
N SER A 37 4.44 57.26 -1.04
CA SER A 37 5.60 58.12 -0.85
C SER A 37 6.28 58.45 -2.18
N VAL A 38 6.95 59.60 -2.18
CA VAL A 38 7.90 60.00 -3.23
C VAL A 38 9.29 59.86 -2.67
N HIS A 39 10.16 59.22 -3.46
CA HIS A 39 11.52 58.93 -3.05
C HIS A 39 12.49 59.71 -3.92
N LEU A 40 13.27 60.57 -3.28
CA LEU A 40 14.38 61.27 -3.94
C LEU A 40 15.64 60.46 -3.74
N LEU A 41 16.17 59.87 -4.81
CA LEU A 41 17.33 58.98 -4.82
C LEU A 41 18.53 59.68 -5.46
N GLN A 42 19.75 59.38 -5.00
CA GLN A 42 20.97 59.99 -5.54
C GLN A 42 21.89 59.00 -6.24
N LEU A 43 22.31 59.32 -7.47
CA LEU A 43 23.30 58.55 -8.23
C LEU A 43 24.72 58.67 -7.62
N PRO A 44 25.59 57.66 -7.80
CA PRO A 44 25.37 56.42 -8.57
C PRO A 44 24.79 55.25 -7.74
N LYS A 45 24.61 55.43 -6.42
CA LYS A 45 24.21 54.32 -5.51
C LYS A 45 22.71 54.19 -5.29
N LEU A 46 21.91 55.15 -5.78
CA LEU A 46 20.46 55.26 -5.53
C LEU A 46 20.11 55.24 -4.03
N ASN A 47 20.96 55.86 -3.21
CA ASN A 47 20.62 56.06 -1.81
C ASN A 47 19.51 57.11 -1.71
N ALA A 48 18.51 56.87 -0.87
CA ALA A 48 17.48 57.85 -0.59
C ALA A 48 18.08 59.08 0.12
N ARG A 49 17.89 60.25 -0.47
CA ARG A 49 18.07 61.56 0.16
C ARG A 49 16.98 61.78 1.20
N PHE A 50 15.74 61.56 0.78
CA PHE A 50 14.57 61.49 1.65
C PHE A 50 13.49 60.62 1.01
N SER A 51 12.46 60.31 1.80
CA SER A 51 11.22 59.70 1.34
C SER A 51 10.07 60.43 1.98
N ALA A 52 9.32 61.14 1.16
CA ALA A 52 8.26 62.02 1.60
C ALA A 52 6.92 61.28 1.52
N PRO A 53 6.17 61.17 2.63
CA PRO A 53 4.83 60.62 2.60
C PRO A 53 3.89 61.50 1.78
N LEU A 54 2.94 60.84 1.12
CA LEU A 54 1.84 61.44 0.39
C LEU A 54 0.53 60.81 0.85
N ASP A 55 -0.53 61.60 0.88
CA ASP A 55 -1.87 61.14 1.25
C ASP A 55 -2.51 60.23 0.18
N ASP A 56 -1.92 60.14 -1.01
CA ASP A 56 -2.31 59.23 -2.09
C ASP A 56 -1.12 58.87 -3.00
N ALA A 57 -1.34 58.00 -3.99
CA ALA A 57 -0.34 57.60 -4.96
C ALA A 57 0.26 58.78 -5.74
N ALA A 58 1.59 58.77 -5.92
CA ALA A 58 2.27 59.68 -6.83
C ALA A 58 2.08 59.21 -8.27
N THR A 59 1.46 60.06 -9.10
CA THR A 59 1.08 59.74 -10.48
C THR A 59 1.86 60.55 -11.51
N ALA A 60 2.40 61.70 -11.13
CA ALA A 60 3.27 62.53 -11.98
C ALA A 60 4.41 63.13 -11.15
N LEU A 61 5.59 63.28 -11.74
CA LEU A 61 6.76 63.90 -11.10
C LEU A 61 7.44 64.83 -12.09
N ALA A 62 7.93 65.97 -11.60
CA ALA A 62 8.76 66.88 -12.37
C ALA A 62 9.74 67.60 -11.46
N PHE A 63 10.89 67.97 -11.99
CA PHE A 63 11.83 68.87 -11.33
C PHE A 63 11.64 70.28 -11.87
N TYR A 64 11.66 71.27 -10.97
CA TYR A 64 11.75 72.68 -11.32
C TYR A 64 13.17 73.15 -11.01
N GLY A 65 14.00 73.22 -12.06
CA GLY A 65 15.45 73.30 -11.91
C GLY A 65 16.03 72.11 -11.14
N ASP A 66 17.17 72.31 -10.47
CA ASP A 66 17.78 71.28 -9.59
C ASP A 66 17.35 71.40 -8.11
N ASP A 67 16.61 72.45 -7.77
CA ASP A 67 16.34 72.84 -6.38
C ASP A 67 14.97 72.38 -5.86
N LEU A 68 14.00 72.15 -6.73
CA LEU A 68 12.62 71.82 -6.36
C LEU A 68 12.12 70.55 -7.05
N LEU A 69 11.47 69.68 -6.28
CA LEU A 69 10.75 68.50 -6.74
C LEU A 69 9.26 68.74 -6.60
N LEU A 70 8.50 68.44 -7.66
CA LEU A 70 7.05 68.48 -7.68
C LEU A 70 6.48 67.07 -7.86
N ALA A 71 5.38 66.77 -7.16
CA ALA A 71 4.62 65.54 -7.33
C ALA A 71 3.13 65.82 -7.47
N GLY A 72 2.53 65.24 -8.51
CA GLY A 72 1.09 65.13 -8.65
C GLY A 72 0.56 63.87 -7.99
N THR A 73 -0.53 64.00 -7.24
CA THR A 73 -1.16 62.88 -6.51
C THR A 73 -2.41 62.38 -7.23
N ALA A 74 -2.82 61.14 -6.91
CA ALA A 74 -4.07 60.57 -7.40
C ALA A 74 -5.34 61.28 -6.85
N LYS A 75 -5.21 62.11 -5.81
CA LYS A 75 -6.29 62.98 -5.31
C LYS A 75 -6.48 64.26 -6.13
N GLY A 76 -5.47 64.64 -6.92
CA GLY A 76 -5.49 65.90 -7.67
C GLY A 76 -4.66 67.02 -7.06
N ASP A 77 -3.81 66.72 -6.07
CA ASP A 77 -2.93 67.71 -5.45
C ASP A 77 -1.58 67.80 -6.15
N LEU A 78 -0.99 68.99 -6.15
CA LEU A 78 0.43 69.21 -6.42
C LEU A 78 1.16 69.49 -5.10
N ALA A 79 2.15 68.68 -4.79
CA ALA A 79 3.03 68.83 -3.64
C ALA A 79 4.45 69.22 -4.11
N ILE A 80 5.12 70.10 -3.35
CA ILE A 80 6.46 70.60 -3.66
C ILE A 80 7.43 70.39 -2.50
N TRP A 81 8.68 70.03 -2.81
CA TRP A 81 9.77 69.88 -1.86
C TRP A 81 11.04 70.52 -2.38
N ARG A 82 11.85 71.06 -1.48
CA ARG A 82 13.25 71.39 -1.77
C ARG A 82 14.12 70.14 -1.80
N THR A 83 14.96 70.00 -2.81
CA THR A 83 15.83 68.82 -3.01
C THR A 83 16.94 68.71 -1.97
N ASN A 84 17.28 69.82 -1.30
CA ASN A 84 18.24 69.89 -0.19
C ASN A 84 17.58 69.82 1.21
N GLY A 85 16.25 69.72 1.30
CA GLY A 85 15.49 69.64 2.54
C GLY A 85 15.47 68.25 3.19
N ASP A 86 14.75 68.10 4.31
CA ASP A 86 14.57 66.82 5.01
C ASP A 86 13.50 65.91 4.38
N GLY A 87 12.64 66.49 3.53
CA GLY A 87 11.58 65.82 2.79
C GLY A 87 10.53 65.11 3.65
N LYS A 88 10.39 65.44 4.94
CA LYS A 88 9.39 64.79 5.80
C LYS A 88 7.97 65.25 5.52
N THR A 89 7.83 66.51 5.13
CA THR A 89 6.56 67.14 4.74
C THR A 89 6.78 67.97 3.49
N PRO A 90 5.77 68.13 2.62
CA PRO A 90 5.86 69.07 1.52
C PRO A 90 6.08 70.50 2.02
N ASP A 91 6.98 71.24 1.38
CA ASP A 91 7.18 72.67 1.63
C ASP A 91 5.95 73.48 1.18
N GLY A 92 5.16 72.94 0.24
CA GLY A 92 3.85 73.45 -0.17
C GLY A 92 2.97 72.37 -0.82
N GLN A 93 1.65 72.48 -0.68
CA GLN A 93 0.69 71.58 -1.31
C GLN A 93 -0.55 72.38 -1.74
N LEU A 94 -1.03 72.13 -2.96
CA LEU A 94 -2.17 72.82 -3.54
C LEU A 94 -3.09 71.80 -4.24
N ALA A 95 -4.39 71.85 -3.97
CA ALA A 95 -5.37 71.06 -4.72
C ALA A 95 -5.62 71.72 -6.08
N VAL A 96 -5.23 71.03 -7.15
CA VAL A 96 -5.23 71.60 -8.50
C VAL A 96 -6.30 70.97 -9.39
N HIS A 97 -6.52 69.66 -9.27
CA HIS A 97 -7.49 68.92 -10.06
C HIS A 97 -8.56 68.31 -9.16
N THR A 98 -9.77 68.08 -9.68
CA THR A 98 -10.82 67.37 -8.92
C THR A 98 -10.63 65.85 -8.91
N SER A 99 -9.61 65.38 -9.64
CA SER A 99 -9.24 63.98 -9.80
C SER A 99 -7.72 63.87 -10.05
N ALA A 100 -7.20 62.67 -10.28
CA ALA A 100 -5.76 62.39 -10.34
C ALA A 100 -5.00 63.30 -11.31
N VAL A 101 -3.85 63.82 -10.87
CA VAL A 101 -2.90 64.52 -11.74
C VAL A 101 -2.14 63.49 -12.58
N ARG A 102 -2.33 63.46 -13.90
CA ARG A 102 -1.78 62.42 -14.78
C ARG A 102 -0.41 62.73 -15.37
N ALA A 103 -0.16 63.99 -15.67
CA ALA A 103 1.14 64.43 -16.15
C ALA A 103 1.46 65.83 -15.64
N LEU A 104 2.76 66.08 -15.50
CA LEU A 104 3.32 67.30 -14.96
C LEU A 104 4.56 67.65 -15.78
N VAL A 105 4.65 68.90 -16.23
CA VAL A 105 5.82 69.44 -16.93
C VAL A 105 6.17 70.76 -16.28
N ALA A 106 7.45 70.97 -15.99
CA ALA A 106 7.98 72.21 -15.44
C ALA A 106 8.93 72.87 -16.44
N SER A 107 8.89 74.20 -16.48
CA SER A 107 9.81 75.08 -17.21
C SER A 107 10.54 75.99 -16.23
N ASP A 108 11.42 76.86 -16.72
CA ASP A 108 12.21 77.77 -15.87
C ASP A 108 11.38 78.78 -15.06
N SER A 109 10.09 78.96 -15.39
CA SER A 109 9.20 79.93 -14.70
C SER A 109 7.79 79.43 -14.39
N GLN A 110 7.37 78.28 -14.96
CA GLN A 110 5.98 77.82 -14.92
C GLN A 110 5.86 76.30 -14.86
N VAL A 111 4.78 75.81 -14.27
CA VAL A 111 4.42 74.40 -14.08
C VAL A 111 3.05 74.12 -14.71
N LEU A 112 2.99 73.13 -15.58
CA LEU A 112 1.77 72.66 -16.26
C LEU A 112 1.37 71.29 -15.74
N SER A 113 0.10 71.14 -15.39
CA SER A 113 -0.49 69.87 -14.98
C SER A 113 -1.75 69.55 -15.77
N VAL A 114 -1.97 68.27 -16.03
CA VAL A 114 -3.23 67.74 -16.57
C VAL A 114 -3.77 66.63 -15.68
N GLY A 115 -5.09 66.48 -15.64
CA GLY A 115 -5.74 65.50 -14.80
C GLY A 115 -6.88 64.72 -15.46
N ASP A 116 -7.35 63.72 -14.73
CA ASP A 116 -8.51 62.90 -15.10
C ASP A 116 -9.81 63.71 -15.21
N ASP A 117 -9.82 64.93 -14.68
CA ASP A 117 -10.92 65.89 -14.79
C ASP A 117 -11.01 66.58 -16.15
N GLY A 118 -10.10 66.32 -17.09
CA GLY A 118 -10.11 66.89 -18.44
C GLY A 118 -9.54 68.31 -18.53
N VAL A 119 -8.87 68.76 -17.46
CA VAL A 119 -8.39 70.14 -17.30
C VAL A 119 -6.88 70.24 -17.49
N LEU A 120 -6.43 71.31 -18.15
CA LEU A 120 -5.05 71.77 -18.17
C LEU A 120 -4.93 72.98 -17.23
N ALA A 121 -3.99 72.92 -16.29
CA ALA A 121 -3.76 73.98 -15.31
C ALA A 121 -2.29 74.46 -15.36
N LEU A 122 -2.11 75.76 -15.22
CA LEU A 122 -0.83 76.46 -15.28
C LEU A 122 -0.59 77.19 -13.95
N HIS A 123 0.56 76.93 -13.35
CA HIS A 123 0.98 77.53 -12.09
C HIS A 123 2.35 78.18 -12.23
N ALA A 124 2.58 79.28 -11.53
CA ALA A 124 3.91 79.80 -11.27
C ALA A 124 4.37 79.34 -9.89
N ILE A 125 5.70 79.24 -9.72
CA ILE A 125 6.30 79.03 -8.40
C ILE A 125 6.87 80.37 -7.93
N GLU A 126 6.28 80.90 -6.87
CA GLU A 126 6.74 82.13 -6.21
C GLU A 126 7.48 81.76 -4.93
N MET A 127 8.59 82.45 -4.66
CA MET A 127 9.39 82.23 -3.45
C MET A 127 8.96 83.23 -2.37
N ASP A 128 8.34 82.75 -1.28
CA ASP A 128 8.08 83.53 -0.06
C ASP A 128 9.25 83.32 0.91
N GLY A 129 10.29 84.14 0.77
CA GLY A 129 11.60 83.90 1.39
C GLY A 129 12.24 82.63 0.83
N ASP A 130 12.54 81.66 1.71
CA ASP A 130 13.12 80.36 1.35
C ASP A 130 12.07 79.28 1.02
N ARG A 131 10.77 79.59 1.08
CA ARG A 131 9.68 78.62 0.86
C ARG A 131 9.00 78.83 -0.49
N PRO A 132 8.92 77.78 -1.33
CA PRO A 132 8.18 77.88 -2.58
C PRO A 132 6.67 77.80 -2.36
N ARG A 133 5.90 78.59 -3.12
CA ARG A 133 4.44 78.53 -3.18
C ARG A 133 3.96 78.41 -4.63
N LEU A 134 2.95 77.57 -4.84
CA LEU A 134 2.27 77.43 -6.13
C LEU A 134 1.18 78.49 -6.25
N HIS A 135 1.24 79.29 -7.31
CA HIS A 135 0.24 80.30 -7.65
C HIS A 135 -0.44 79.93 -8.97
N GLU A 136 -1.76 79.73 -8.98
CA GLU A 136 -2.53 79.42 -10.19
C GLU A 136 -2.57 80.65 -11.12
N GLN A 137 -2.09 80.49 -12.35
CA GLN A 137 -2.11 81.55 -13.37
C GLN A 137 -3.26 81.39 -14.36
N ALA A 138 -3.54 80.15 -14.79
CA ALA A 138 -4.61 79.86 -15.74
C ALA A 138 -5.09 78.42 -15.59
N LYS A 139 -6.37 78.19 -15.89
CA LYS A 139 -6.99 76.87 -15.88
C LYS A 139 -8.00 76.75 -16.99
N ARG A 140 -7.91 75.70 -17.79
CA ARG A 140 -8.78 75.51 -18.96
C ARG A 140 -9.19 74.05 -19.12
N ARG A 141 -10.51 73.81 -19.23
CA ARG A 141 -11.06 72.50 -19.61
C ARG A 141 -10.86 72.31 -21.11
N LEU A 142 -10.16 71.25 -21.49
CA LEU A 142 -9.90 70.92 -22.91
C LEU A 142 -10.76 69.75 -23.38
N SER A 143 -11.15 68.85 -22.48
CA SER A 143 -11.95 67.67 -22.80
C SER A 143 -12.97 67.36 -21.70
N GLU A 144 -14.03 66.65 -22.07
CA GLU A 144 -14.97 66.00 -21.14
C GLU A 144 -14.44 64.63 -20.66
N GLN A 145 -13.38 64.12 -21.29
CA GLN A 145 -12.68 62.90 -20.90
C GLN A 145 -11.35 63.19 -20.23
N GLN A 146 -10.74 62.16 -19.63
CA GLN A 146 -9.48 62.25 -18.90
C GLN A 146 -8.33 62.73 -19.80
N LEU A 147 -7.60 63.77 -19.39
CA LEU A 147 -6.31 64.12 -19.97
C LEU A 147 -5.20 63.31 -19.29
N ARG A 148 -4.27 62.77 -20.08
CA ARG A 148 -3.25 61.83 -19.60
C ARG A 148 -1.84 62.35 -19.72
N THR A 149 -1.58 63.23 -20.68
CA THR A 149 -0.23 63.70 -20.99
C THR A 149 -0.24 65.15 -21.40
N VAL A 150 0.84 65.84 -21.05
CA VAL A 150 1.11 67.22 -21.44
C VAL A 150 2.59 67.31 -21.85
N ALA A 151 2.86 68.07 -22.91
CA ALA A 151 4.19 68.39 -23.37
C ALA A 151 4.31 69.90 -23.57
N LEU A 152 5.51 70.43 -23.36
CA LEU A 152 5.84 71.83 -23.58
C LEU A 152 7.03 71.90 -24.54
N ASP A 153 6.91 72.71 -25.59
CA ASP A 153 8.05 73.13 -26.39
C ASP A 153 8.54 74.49 -25.91
N ALA A 154 9.65 74.48 -25.18
CA ALA A 154 10.23 75.70 -24.62
C ALA A 154 10.70 76.69 -25.71
N ALA A 155 11.02 76.20 -26.92
CA ALA A 155 11.51 77.06 -28.00
C ALA A 155 10.39 77.85 -28.68
N SER A 156 9.25 77.21 -28.98
CA SER A 156 8.08 77.88 -29.59
C SER A 156 7.08 78.44 -28.58
N GLY A 157 7.17 78.05 -27.31
CA GLY A 157 6.17 78.36 -26.30
C GLY A 157 4.84 77.65 -26.53
N SER A 158 4.83 76.54 -27.28
CA SER A 158 3.63 75.75 -27.55
C SER A 158 3.40 74.68 -26.48
N VAL A 159 2.16 74.55 -26.02
CA VAL A 159 1.72 73.49 -25.11
C VAL A 159 0.84 72.52 -25.87
N ALA A 160 1.08 71.22 -25.68
CA ALA A 160 0.20 70.18 -26.18
C ALA A 160 -0.31 69.31 -25.03
N ALA A 161 -1.62 69.07 -24.99
CA ALA A 161 -2.25 68.15 -24.05
C ALA A 161 -3.08 67.11 -24.80
N ALA A 162 -3.12 65.88 -24.31
CA ALA A 162 -3.92 64.82 -24.91
C ALA A 162 -4.36 63.77 -23.87
N GLY A 163 -5.36 62.98 -24.23
CA GLY A 163 -6.00 62.06 -23.28
C GLY A 163 -6.80 60.93 -23.91
N ALA A 164 -7.85 60.52 -23.21
CA ALA A 164 -8.67 59.36 -23.57
C ALA A 164 -9.52 59.56 -24.86
N ASP A 165 -9.72 60.80 -25.28
CA ASP A 165 -10.53 61.20 -26.43
C ASP A 165 -9.81 61.14 -27.79
N ASN A 166 -8.60 60.57 -27.85
CA ASN A 166 -7.76 60.48 -29.05
C ASN A 166 -7.47 61.84 -29.69
N THR A 167 -7.47 62.93 -28.92
CA THR A 167 -7.33 64.28 -29.48
C THR A 167 -6.13 64.99 -28.86
N ILE A 168 -5.31 65.59 -29.71
CA ILE A 168 -4.21 66.46 -29.31
C ILE A 168 -4.71 67.90 -29.37
N TYR A 169 -4.58 68.60 -28.25
CA TYR A 169 -4.94 69.99 -28.07
C TYR A 169 -3.67 70.82 -28.03
N VAL A 170 -3.44 71.66 -29.03
CA VAL A 170 -2.26 72.54 -29.10
C VAL A 170 -2.66 74.00 -28.93
N LEU A 171 -1.95 74.72 -28.05
CA LEU A 171 -2.21 76.11 -27.70
C LEU A 171 -0.92 76.84 -27.27
N PRO A 172 -0.82 78.16 -27.46
CA PRO A 172 0.32 78.94 -26.97
C PRO A 172 0.27 79.12 -25.45
N LEU A 173 1.42 78.93 -24.78
CA LEU A 173 1.59 79.07 -23.33
C LEU A 173 1.21 80.46 -22.81
N ALA A 174 1.55 81.51 -23.57
CA ALA A 174 1.36 82.91 -23.17
C ALA A 174 -0.12 83.33 -23.04
N GLN A 175 -1.05 82.60 -23.65
CA GLN A 175 -2.49 82.92 -23.68
C GLN A 175 -3.36 81.70 -23.37
N LEU A 176 -2.94 80.88 -22.40
CA LEU A 176 -3.54 79.57 -22.15
C LEU A 176 -5.07 79.60 -21.93
N GLY A 177 -5.58 80.64 -21.25
CA GLY A 177 -7.00 80.82 -20.96
C GLY A 177 -7.87 81.06 -22.20
N ASP A 178 -7.42 81.93 -23.12
CA ASP A 178 -8.28 82.51 -24.17
C ASP A 178 -7.83 82.20 -25.61
N ALA A 179 -6.65 81.59 -25.81
CA ALA A 179 -6.14 81.30 -27.15
C ALA A 179 -7.03 80.33 -27.95
N GLU A 180 -7.05 80.49 -29.28
CA GLU A 180 -7.68 79.52 -30.17
C GLU A 180 -7.00 78.15 -30.06
N LEU A 181 -7.84 77.11 -30.01
CA LEU A 181 -7.42 75.74 -29.79
C LEU A 181 -7.19 75.05 -31.13
N ARG A 182 -5.97 74.57 -31.39
CA ARG A 182 -5.74 73.66 -32.51
C ARG A 182 -6.05 72.23 -32.05
N VAL A 183 -7.17 71.71 -32.55
CA VAL A 183 -7.69 70.37 -32.23
C VAL A 183 -7.25 69.39 -33.31
N MET A 184 -6.52 68.35 -32.94
CA MET A 184 -5.95 67.37 -33.87
C MET A 184 -6.29 65.94 -33.42
N PRO A 185 -7.31 65.30 -34.03
CA PRO A 185 -7.56 63.87 -33.81
C PRO A 185 -6.32 63.04 -34.18
N CYS A 186 -5.94 62.09 -33.33
CA CYS A 186 -4.73 61.30 -33.49
C CYS A 186 -4.85 59.91 -32.85
N GLY A 187 -4.67 58.86 -33.66
CA GLY A 187 -4.59 57.47 -33.24
C GLY A 187 -5.85 56.90 -32.57
N GLU A 188 -5.70 55.76 -31.89
CA GLU A 188 -6.79 55.03 -31.25
C GLU A 188 -6.46 54.63 -29.80
N ARG A 189 -7.52 54.37 -29.01
CA ARG A 189 -7.47 53.86 -27.61
C ARG A 189 -6.82 54.80 -26.57
N GLY A 190 -6.86 56.10 -26.84
CA GLY A 190 -6.35 57.19 -26.03
C GLY A 190 -4.88 57.48 -26.31
N ILE A 191 -4.44 58.68 -25.99
CA ILE A 191 -3.05 59.12 -26.08
C ILE A 191 -2.47 59.17 -24.67
N PHE A 192 -1.31 58.53 -24.48
CA PHE A 192 -0.70 58.33 -23.17
C PHE A 192 0.61 59.10 -22.99
N ALA A 193 1.29 59.45 -24.09
CA ALA A 193 2.52 60.22 -24.06
C ALA A 193 2.61 61.15 -25.27
N LEU A 194 3.18 62.34 -25.06
CA LEU A 194 3.46 63.33 -26.11
C LEU A 194 4.91 63.80 -26.03
N ALA A 195 5.51 64.09 -27.17
CA ALA A 195 6.81 64.74 -27.24
C ALA A 195 6.93 65.62 -28.50
N PHE A 196 7.40 66.85 -28.34
CA PHE A 196 7.72 67.74 -29.45
C PHE A 196 9.07 67.37 -30.09
N THR A 197 9.14 67.40 -31.42
CA THR A 197 10.38 67.15 -32.17
C THR A 197 11.31 68.37 -32.19
N GLY A 198 10.75 69.57 -32.05
CA GLY A 198 11.44 70.86 -32.18
C GLY A 198 11.49 71.41 -33.62
N ASP A 199 10.90 70.72 -34.59
CA ASP A 199 10.84 71.11 -36.01
C ASP A 199 9.40 71.30 -36.54
N GLY A 200 8.46 71.64 -35.65
CA GLY A 200 7.05 71.84 -36.01
C GLY A 200 6.21 70.56 -36.05
N ARG A 201 6.72 69.43 -35.52
CA ARG A 201 5.98 68.17 -35.40
C ARG A 201 5.79 67.79 -33.93
N ILE A 202 4.75 67.01 -33.67
CA ILE A 202 4.51 66.37 -32.38
C ILE A 202 4.35 64.86 -32.57
N VAL A 203 4.93 64.10 -31.65
CA VAL A 203 4.81 62.65 -31.61
C VAL A 203 3.85 62.26 -30.50
N ALA A 204 2.86 61.45 -30.85
CA ALA A 204 1.91 60.86 -29.92
C ALA A 204 2.12 59.35 -29.78
N GLY A 205 2.15 58.91 -28.53
CA GLY A 205 2.15 57.51 -28.14
C GLY A 205 0.74 57.06 -27.79
N CYS A 206 0.17 56.20 -28.62
CA CYS A 206 -1.23 55.81 -28.53
C CYS A 206 -1.44 54.54 -27.70
N GLY A 207 -2.69 54.33 -27.26
CA GLY A 207 -3.12 53.19 -26.47
C GLY A 207 -3.17 51.87 -27.25
N ASP A 208 -3.24 51.96 -28.59
CA ASP A 208 -3.09 50.84 -29.51
C ASP A 208 -1.61 50.41 -29.69
N GLY A 209 -0.67 51.10 -29.04
CA GLY A 209 0.76 50.85 -29.13
C GLY A 209 1.45 51.50 -30.34
N SER A 210 0.72 52.30 -31.12
CA SER A 210 1.26 53.00 -32.28
C SER A 210 1.94 54.32 -31.93
N ILE A 211 2.93 54.69 -32.73
CA ILE A 211 3.58 56.01 -32.68
C ILE A 211 3.07 56.82 -33.87
N ARG A 212 2.37 57.92 -33.59
CA ARG A 212 1.81 58.82 -34.59
C ARG A 212 2.60 60.12 -34.62
N VAL A 213 2.97 60.59 -35.80
CA VAL A 213 3.61 61.88 -36.01
C VAL A 213 2.60 62.82 -36.63
N CYS A 214 2.33 63.94 -35.97
CA CYS A 214 1.36 64.93 -36.42
C CYS A 214 2.05 66.28 -36.66
N PHE A 215 1.57 67.03 -37.64
CA PHE A 215 2.13 68.33 -38.02
C PHE A 215 1.40 69.49 -37.35
N LEU A 216 2.15 70.40 -36.71
CA LEU A 216 1.62 71.54 -35.95
C LEU A 216 1.16 72.68 -36.84
N GLU A 217 1.47 72.63 -38.13
CA GLU A 217 1.12 73.60 -39.16
C GLU A 217 0.54 72.86 -40.39
N GLY A 218 -0.31 73.53 -41.16
CA GLY A 218 -0.97 72.94 -42.34
C GLY A 218 -2.18 72.04 -42.00
N ALA A 219 -2.60 71.23 -42.98
CA ALA A 219 -3.75 70.33 -42.85
C ALA A 219 -3.54 69.33 -41.72
N ILE A 220 -4.63 68.96 -41.04
CA ILE A 220 -4.61 67.95 -39.99
C ILE A 220 -4.37 66.59 -40.65
N ASP A 221 -3.15 66.09 -40.53
CA ASP A 221 -2.70 64.80 -41.04
C ASP A 221 -1.87 64.07 -39.98
N GLU A 222 -1.94 62.74 -39.97
CA GLU A 222 -1.21 61.87 -39.05
C GLU A 222 -0.45 60.77 -39.81
N GLU A 223 0.84 60.61 -39.52
CA GLU A 223 1.64 59.51 -40.03
C GLU A 223 1.84 58.43 -38.96
N ASN A 224 1.41 57.20 -39.24
CA ASN A 224 1.74 56.03 -38.41
C ASN A 224 3.19 55.59 -38.64
N ARG A 225 4.07 55.91 -37.69
CA ARG A 225 5.50 55.60 -37.78
C ARG A 225 5.82 54.17 -37.36
N SER A 226 4.98 53.52 -36.56
CA SER A 226 5.30 52.22 -35.95
C SER A 226 5.00 51.01 -36.84
N SER A 227 3.91 51.02 -37.63
CA SER A 227 3.47 49.86 -38.44
C SER A 227 3.59 48.54 -37.65
N ASP A 228 4.29 47.52 -38.17
CA ASP A 228 4.46 46.19 -37.53
C ASP A 228 5.36 46.20 -36.28
N ALA A 229 6.00 47.33 -35.99
CA ALA A 229 6.88 47.50 -34.82
C ALA A 229 6.19 48.21 -33.65
N ALA A 230 4.85 48.34 -33.68
CA ALA A 230 4.05 48.87 -32.58
C ALA A 230 4.26 48.09 -31.27
N HIS A 231 4.04 48.76 -30.14
CA HIS A 231 4.04 48.13 -28.83
C HIS A 231 2.80 47.24 -28.63
N GLN A 232 2.93 46.21 -27.78
CA GLN A 232 1.81 45.37 -27.39
C GLN A 232 1.07 45.97 -26.18
N GLY A 233 0.38 47.09 -26.42
CA GLY A 233 -0.32 47.85 -25.40
C GLY A 233 0.08 49.33 -25.39
N PRO A 234 -0.45 50.12 -24.44
CA PRO A 234 -0.23 51.56 -24.37
C PRO A 234 1.24 51.96 -24.28
N ILE A 235 1.60 53.02 -25.02
CA ILE A 235 2.91 53.67 -24.88
C ILE A 235 2.86 54.61 -23.67
N ARG A 236 3.51 54.22 -22.58
CA ARG A 236 3.43 54.92 -21.29
C ARG A 236 4.32 56.16 -21.22
N SER A 237 5.40 56.22 -21.98
CA SER A 237 6.29 57.38 -21.99
C SER A 237 7.01 57.54 -23.34
N LEU A 238 7.22 58.80 -23.73
CA LEU A 238 7.98 59.22 -24.90
C LEU A 238 9.03 60.25 -24.47
N LEU A 239 10.27 60.06 -24.90
CA LEU A 239 11.35 60.99 -24.60
C LEU A 239 12.36 61.01 -25.75
N PHE A 240 12.87 62.18 -26.10
CA PHE A 240 13.95 62.30 -27.08
C PHE A 240 15.32 62.23 -26.41
N SER A 241 16.28 61.58 -27.07
CA SER A 241 17.69 61.65 -26.68
C SER A 241 18.17 63.10 -26.62
N ALA A 242 19.25 63.33 -25.88
CA ALA A 242 19.99 64.58 -25.94
C ALA A 242 20.41 64.91 -27.39
N ALA A 243 20.63 66.18 -27.68
CA ALA A 243 21.22 66.62 -28.93
C ALA A 243 22.71 66.25 -28.91
N LEU A 244 23.13 65.36 -29.82
CA LEU A 244 24.48 64.82 -29.88
C LEU A 244 25.17 65.21 -31.18
N ASN A 245 26.50 65.23 -31.15
CA ASN A 245 27.31 65.46 -32.33
C ASN A 245 28.15 64.22 -32.65
N ASP A 246 28.45 64.01 -33.93
CA ASP A 246 29.40 63.00 -34.37
C ASP A 246 30.84 63.36 -33.98
N GLU A 247 31.79 62.47 -34.25
CA GLU A 247 33.22 62.67 -33.92
C GLU A 247 33.86 63.88 -34.62
N GLN A 248 33.19 64.44 -35.63
CA GLN A 248 33.63 65.58 -36.44
C GLN A 248 32.86 66.86 -36.07
N GLY A 249 32.01 66.82 -35.04
CA GLY A 249 31.26 67.97 -34.53
C GLY A 249 29.95 68.27 -35.27
N ARG A 250 29.46 67.38 -36.13
CA ARG A 250 28.19 67.57 -36.87
C ARG A 250 27.01 67.05 -36.04
N PRO A 251 25.85 67.73 -36.05
CA PRO A 251 24.68 67.30 -35.28
C PRO A 251 24.11 65.97 -35.79
N LEU A 252 23.84 65.05 -34.87
CA LEU A 252 23.17 63.78 -35.11
C LEU A 252 21.65 63.91 -34.95
N PRO A 253 20.84 63.13 -35.70
CA PRO A 253 19.40 63.10 -35.49
C PRO A 253 19.08 62.54 -34.11
N ARG A 254 18.22 63.24 -33.36
CA ARG A 254 17.76 62.80 -32.04
C ARG A 254 17.01 61.48 -32.17
N ARG A 255 17.27 60.55 -31.25
CA ARG A 255 16.52 59.29 -31.16
C ARG A 255 15.27 59.52 -30.32
N LEU A 256 14.15 58.95 -30.75
CA LEU A 256 12.95 58.89 -29.91
C LEU A 256 12.95 57.58 -29.13
N PHE A 257 12.82 57.66 -27.82
CA PHE A 257 12.61 56.52 -26.94
C PHE A 257 11.11 56.39 -26.65
N SER A 258 10.54 55.21 -26.92
CA SER A 258 9.19 54.86 -26.51
C SER A 258 9.21 53.68 -25.55
N LEU A 259 8.51 53.83 -24.43
CA LEU A 259 8.34 52.79 -23.42
C LEU A 259 6.90 52.28 -23.45
N GLY A 260 6.72 51.00 -23.76
CA GLY A 260 5.41 50.35 -23.77
C GLY A 260 5.11 49.63 -22.46
N GLU A 261 3.82 49.48 -22.16
CA GLU A 261 3.35 48.63 -21.06
C GLU A 261 3.75 47.15 -21.22
N ASP A 262 4.00 46.73 -22.46
CA ASP A 262 4.59 45.44 -22.82
C ASP A 262 5.97 45.18 -22.17
N GLY A 263 6.60 46.23 -21.65
CA GLY A 263 7.92 46.15 -21.03
C GLY A 263 9.07 46.27 -22.02
N GLU A 264 8.79 46.72 -23.25
CA GLU A 264 9.79 47.01 -24.25
C GLU A 264 10.10 48.52 -24.30
N LEU A 265 11.39 48.84 -24.38
CA LEU A 265 11.89 50.15 -24.77
C LEU A 265 12.27 50.08 -26.25
N LYS A 266 11.62 50.85 -27.12
CA LYS A 266 11.95 50.95 -28.54
C LYS A 266 12.64 52.28 -28.84
N VAL A 267 13.75 52.20 -29.59
CA VAL A 267 14.58 53.35 -29.97
C VAL A 267 14.40 53.62 -31.45
N TRP A 268 13.83 54.78 -31.77
CA TRP A 268 13.39 55.15 -33.10
C TRP A 268 14.29 56.21 -33.71
N THR A 269 14.39 56.14 -35.03
CA THR A 269 14.89 57.24 -35.86
C THR A 269 13.70 57.74 -36.63
N LEU A 270 13.15 58.90 -36.25
CA LEU A 270 11.86 59.34 -36.79
C LEU A 270 11.93 59.57 -38.30
N ASP A 271 12.95 60.28 -38.76
CA ASP A 271 13.07 60.70 -40.16
C ASP A 271 13.55 59.59 -41.11
N GLN A 272 14.04 58.48 -40.58
CA GLN A 272 14.48 57.34 -41.38
C GLN A 272 13.54 56.18 -41.15
N ARG A 273 12.92 55.59 -42.19
CA ARG A 273 12.04 54.40 -42.10
C ARG A 273 12.78 53.09 -41.77
N ARG A 274 13.66 53.12 -40.76
CA ARG A 274 14.32 51.94 -40.17
C ARG A 274 13.45 51.35 -39.07
N LYS A 275 13.54 50.03 -38.88
CA LYS A 275 12.96 49.33 -37.72
C LYS A 275 13.64 49.84 -36.44
N PRO A 276 12.89 50.05 -35.35
CA PRO A 276 13.46 50.49 -34.10
C PRO A 276 14.34 49.41 -33.46
N ARG A 277 15.29 49.82 -32.63
CA ARG A 277 16.01 48.91 -31.75
C ARG A 277 15.16 48.66 -30.50
N THR A 278 14.90 47.40 -30.17
CA THR A 278 14.10 47.02 -28.99
C THR A 278 15.00 46.54 -27.85
N VAL A 279 14.73 47.01 -26.63
CA VAL A 279 15.42 46.63 -25.40
C VAL A 279 14.38 46.18 -24.37
N PRO A 280 14.47 44.95 -23.82
CA PRO A 280 13.55 44.49 -22.79
C PRO A 280 13.89 45.11 -21.43
N ILE A 281 12.88 45.67 -20.76
CA ILE A 281 13.00 46.32 -19.45
C ILE A 281 12.35 45.44 -18.37
N GLY A 282 11.10 45.04 -18.61
CA GLY A 282 10.25 44.32 -17.67
C GLY A 282 8.78 44.73 -17.85
N ARG A 283 7.86 43.77 -17.76
CA ARG A 283 6.42 44.01 -18.00
C ARG A 283 5.86 45.10 -17.08
N ASN A 284 4.78 45.74 -17.53
CA ASN A 284 4.12 46.86 -16.83
C ASN A 284 5.09 48.01 -16.56
N ALA A 285 5.89 48.35 -17.57
CA ALA A 285 6.71 49.55 -17.51
C ALA A 285 5.82 50.80 -17.52
N SER A 286 6.14 51.79 -16.69
CA SER A 286 5.22 52.86 -16.33
C SER A 286 5.74 54.26 -16.67
N ALA A 287 7.04 54.54 -16.48
CA ALA A 287 7.62 55.83 -16.80
C ALA A 287 9.08 55.74 -17.22
N LEU A 288 9.52 56.76 -17.97
CA LEU A 288 10.87 56.93 -18.48
C LEU A 288 11.40 58.31 -18.04
N ALA A 289 12.67 58.38 -17.64
CA ALA A 289 13.37 59.63 -17.37
C ALA A 289 14.78 59.57 -17.96
N LEU A 290 15.36 60.72 -18.29
CA LEU A 290 16.72 60.82 -18.83
C LEU A 290 17.52 61.81 -17.99
N PHE A 291 18.65 61.36 -17.45
CA PHE A 291 19.68 62.26 -16.96
C PHE A 291 20.42 62.87 -18.13
N GLU A 292 20.47 64.19 -18.18
CA GLU A 292 21.21 64.91 -19.22
C GLU A 292 22.70 64.52 -19.25
N PRO A 293 23.33 64.53 -20.44
CA PRO A 293 24.71 64.16 -20.59
C PRO A 293 25.66 65.17 -19.93
N LEU A 294 26.66 64.66 -19.21
CA LEU A 294 27.71 65.51 -18.64
C LEU A 294 28.65 66.02 -19.76
N PRO A 295 29.07 67.31 -19.73
CA PRO A 295 29.93 67.89 -20.77
C PRO A 295 31.26 67.17 -21.03
N GLN A 296 31.75 66.39 -20.05
CA GLN A 296 33.00 65.61 -20.12
C GLN A 296 32.77 64.09 -19.99
N ALA A 297 31.58 63.58 -20.32
CA ALA A 297 31.29 62.16 -20.26
C ALA A 297 32.11 61.32 -21.26
N LYS A 298 32.41 60.07 -20.87
CA LYS A 298 32.99 59.06 -21.78
C LYS A 298 32.04 58.78 -22.95
N PRO A 299 32.53 58.35 -24.14
CA PRO A 299 31.71 58.03 -25.31
C PRO A 299 30.46 57.18 -25.03
N GLU A 300 30.58 56.19 -24.14
CA GLU A 300 29.50 55.28 -23.75
C GLU A 300 28.38 55.94 -22.91
N GLN A 301 28.60 57.16 -22.42
CA GLN A 301 27.70 57.92 -21.55
C GLN A 301 27.39 59.33 -22.07
N ARG A 302 27.86 59.66 -23.28
CA ARG A 302 27.68 60.99 -23.90
C ARG A 302 26.24 61.33 -24.24
N GLY A 303 25.35 60.34 -24.29
CA GLY A 303 23.92 60.52 -24.46
C GLY A 303 23.13 60.67 -23.16
N GLY A 304 23.79 60.55 -22.00
CA GLY A 304 23.16 60.61 -20.68
C GLY A 304 22.92 59.23 -20.06
N LEU A 305 22.08 59.17 -19.03
CA LEU A 305 21.66 57.92 -18.36
C LEU A 305 20.15 57.78 -18.42
N LEU A 306 19.67 56.76 -19.12
CA LEU A 306 18.26 56.47 -19.27
C LEU A 306 17.75 55.65 -18.09
N VAL A 307 16.59 56.03 -17.56
CA VAL A 307 15.92 55.37 -16.44
C VAL A 307 14.54 54.93 -16.89
N ALA A 308 14.18 53.68 -16.59
CA ALA A 308 12.83 53.19 -16.73
C ALA A 308 12.36 52.59 -15.40
N VAL A 309 11.10 52.81 -15.04
CA VAL A 309 10.48 52.22 -13.86
C VAL A 309 9.28 51.37 -14.25
N THR A 310 8.96 50.38 -13.40
CA THR A 310 7.84 49.47 -13.64
C THR A 310 6.97 49.31 -12.41
N GLU A 311 5.70 48.95 -12.61
CA GLU A 311 4.79 48.58 -11.53
C GLU A 311 5.23 47.33 -10.76
N ASN A 312 6.19 46.58 -11.29
CA ASN A 312 6.82 45.44 -10.61
C ASN A 312 7.98 45.86 -9.70
N ARG A 313 7.99 47.14 -9.26
CA ARG A 313 8.92 47.68 -8.25
C ARG A 313 10.40 47.54 -8.68
N LEU A 314 10.64 47.80 -9.96
CA LEU A 314 11.94 47.73 -10.61
C LEU A 314 12.33 49.12 -11.12
N ILE A 315 13.58 49.52 -10.83
CA ILE A 315 14.28 50.62 -11.52
C ILE A 315 15.33 50.01 -12.45
N TRP A 316 15.24 50.36 -13.72
CA TRP A 316 16.17 49.96 -14.77
C TRP A 316 16.98 51.17 -15.22
N LEU A 317 18.30 51.02 -15.31
CA LEU A 317 19.23 52.09 -15.71
C LEU A 317 20.11 51.61 -16.87
N SER A 318 20.25 52.42 -17.91
CA SER A 318 21.20 52.14 -19.01
C SER A 318 21.85 53.43 -19.53
N PRO A 319 23.18 53.47 -19.68
CA PRO A 319 23.86 54.62 -20.25
C PRO A 319 23.56 54.73 -21.75
N VAL A 320 23.42 55.96 -22.23
CA VAL A 320 23.19 56.24 -23.65
C VAL A 320 24.52 56.65 -24.28
N ASP A 321 24.91 55.97 -25.35
CA ASP A 321 26.15 56.21 -26.07
C ASP A 321 26.12 57.52 -26.88
N GLN A 322 27.27 57.88 -27.46
CA GLN A 322 27.44 59.03 -28.33
C GLN A 322 26.59 59.00 -29.62
N ASN A 323 25.97 57.86 -29.96
CA ASN A 323 25.08 57.71 -31.12
C ASN A 323 23.59 57.79 -30.73
N GLY A 324 23.30 58.04 -29.45
CA GLY A 324 21.95 58.14 -28.90
C GLY A 324 21.30 56.80 -28.60
N ASN A 325 22.06 55.70 -28.51
CA ASN A 325 21.50 54.38 -28.21
C ASN A 325 21.82 53.92 -26.77
N PRO A 326 20.89 53.21 -26.11
CA PRO A 326 21.21 52.47 -24.88
C PRO A 326 22.37 51.50 -25.13
N SER A 327 23.40 51.60 -24.30
CA SER A 327 24.67 50.88 -24.42
C SER A 327 25.09 50.26 -23.08
N GLY A 328 26.10 49.39 -23.12
CA GLY A 328 26.58 48.67 -21.94
C GLY A 328 25.58 47.67 -21.33
N ASN A 329 25.90 47.18 -20.14
CA ASN A 329 24.98 46.34 -19.36
C ASN A 329 24.06 47.22 -18.53
N ALA A 330 22.75 47.08 -18.74
CA ALA A 330 21.77 47.77 -17.92
C ALA A 330 21.81 47.28 -16.46
N GLU A 331 21.57 48.18 -15.53
CA GLU A 331 21.46 47.87 -14.11
C GLU A 331 20.00 47.77 -13.68
N THR A 332 19.66 46.70 -12.98
CA THR A 332 18.32 46.46 -12.42
C THR A 332 18.37 46.56 -10.89
N TRP A 333 17.49 47.38 -10.33
CA TRP A 333 17.37 47.62 -8.90
C TRP A 333 15.96 47.25 -8.43
N HIS A 334 15.85 46.27 -7.53
CA HIS A 334 14.58 45.81 -6.98
C HIS A 334 14.28 46.46 -5.63
N SER A 335 13.00 46.53 -5.29
CA SER A 335 12.52 46.98 -3.99
C SER A 335 12.84 45.99 -2.85
N ARG A 336 12.65 46.43 -1.60
CA ARG A 336 12.86 45.56 -0.42
C ARG A 336 11.92 44.36 -0.42
N LEU A 337 10.63 44.60 -0.66
CA LEU A 337 9.61 43.55 -0.69
C LEU A 337 9.93 42.52 -1.78
N GLN A 338 10.26 42.95 -3.00
CA GLN A 338 10.58 42.03 -4.10
C GLN A 338 11.75 41.13 -3.74
N ARG A 339 12.79 41.68 -3.11
CA ARG A 339 13.93 40.90 -2.63
C ARG A 339 13.55 39.87 -1.58
N LEU A 340 12.72 40.24 -0.59
CA LEU A 340 12.25 39.29 0.43
C LEU A 340 11.49 38.14 -0.23
N LEU A 341 10.64 38.43 -1.22
CA LEU A 341 9.91 37.41 -1.99
C LEU A 341 10.86 36.52 -2.80
N ASP A 342 11.93 37.08 -3.37
CA ASP A 342 12.94 36.32 -4.09
C ASP A 342 13.77 35.44 -3.14
N GLU A 343 14.06 35.90 -1.92
CA GLU A 343 14.69 35.10 -0.86
C GLU A 343 13.79 33.92 -0.43
N VAL A 344 12.48 34.16 -0.31
CA VAL A 344 11.48 33.12 -0.05
C VAL A 344 11.44 32.09 -1.19
N LYS A 345 11.33 32.54 -2.44
CA LYS A 345 11.31 31.66 -3.62
C LYS A 345 12.60 30.86 -3.79
N ALA A 346 13.73 31.43 -3.38
CA ALA A 346 15.03 30.75 -3.38
C ALA A 346 15.25 29.82 -2.17
N ASN A 347 14.25 29.59 -1.33
CA ASN A 347 14.34 28.80 -0.09
C ASN A 347 15.43 29.29 0.88
N ARG A 348 15.69 30.60 0.91
CA ARG A 348 16.66 31.26 1.80
C ARG A 348 15.97 32.10 2.88
N SER A 349 14.70 31.82 3.16
CA SER A 349 13.94 32.43 4.24
C SER A 349 14.64 32.22 5.59
N SER A 350 14.78 33.31 6.33
CA SER A 350 15.25 33.35 7.72
C SER A 350 14.17 33.97 8.60
N SER A 351 14.26 33.82 9.93
CA SER A 351 13.31 34.46 10.86
C SER A 351 13.19 35.98 10.62
N ALA A 352 14.31 36.65 10.33
CA ALA A 352 14.30 38.07 9.95
C ALA A 352 13.53 38.37 8.65
N THR A 353 13.51 37.43 7.70
CA THR A 353 12.70 37.52 6.47
C THR A 353 11.21 37.42 6.80
N LEU A 354 10.83 36.47 7.67
CA LEU A 354 9.44 36.29 8.10
C LEU A 354 8.95 37.48 8.92
N ASP A 355 9.78 38.01 9.82
CA ASP A 355 9.50 39.23 10.58
C ASP A 355 9.28 40.44 9.65
N ALA A 356 10.15 40.60 8.65
CA ALA A 356 10.02 41.68 7.69
C ALA A 356 8.73 41.54 6.86
N LEU A 357 8.39 40.34 6.38
CA LEU A 357 7.13 40.11 5.66
C LEU A 357 5.90 40.32 6.56
N ALA A 358 5.96 39.93 7.82
CA ALA A 358 4.85 40.09 8.77
C ALA A 358 4.50 41.56 9.03
N GLN A 359 5.49 42.46 8.98
CA GLN A 359 5.32 43.91 9.18
C GLN A 359 4.77 44.64 7.95
N LEU A 360 4.80 44.01 6.77
CA LEU A 360 4.36 44.62 5.52
C LEU A 360 2.87 44.38 5.29
N ALA A 361 2.11 45.43 5.00
CA ALA A 361 0.66 45.32 4.81
C ALA A 361 0.28 44.67 3.47
N GLU A 362 1.19 44.68 2.52
CA GLU A 362 1.05 44.22 1.14
C GLU A 362 0.56 42.77 1.06
N ASP A 363 -0.31 42.49 0.10
CA ASP A 363 -0.91 41.17 -0.05
C ASP A 363 0.13 40.14 -0.49
N GLU A 364 1.13 40.54 -1.28
CA GLU A 364 2.24 39.68 -1.68
C GLU A 364 3.09 39.25 -0.48
N ALA A 365 3.15 40.04 0.60
CA ALA A 365 3.84 39.65 1.82
C ALA A 365 3.09 38.54 2.58
N ARG A 366 1.74 38.59 2.61
CA ARG A 366 0.90 37.48 3.08
C ARG A 366 1.15 36.22 2.24
N GLU A 367 1.14 36.35 0.91
CA GLU A 367 1.39 35.23 0.00
C GLU A 367 2.79 34.63 0.18
N GLY A 368 3.79 35.46 0.46
CA GLY A 368 5.14 35.01 0.82
C GLY A 368 5.14 34.15 2.08
N LEU A 369 4.43 34.56 3.14
CA LEU A 369 4.29 33.77 4.37
C LEU A 369 3.50 32.46 4.13
N GLU A 370 2.44 32.50 3.33
CA GLU A 370 1.68 31.31 2.93
C GLU A 370 2.53 30.31 2.12
N TYR A 371 3.37 30.82 1.22
CA TYR A 371 4.31 30.00 0.46
C TYR A 371 5.28 29.27 1.39
N ILE A 372 5.86 29.97 2.37
CA ILE A 372 6.75 29.35 3.38
C ILE A 372 6.00 28.27 4.15
N LEU A 373 4.80 28.56 4.65
CA LEU A 373 3.96 27.59 5.36
C LEU A 373 3.63 26.36 4.51
N GLY A 374 3.48 26.50 3.20
CA GLY A 374 3.12 25.40 2.31
C GLY A 374 4.29 24.61 1.74
N GLN A 375 5.45 25.24 1.53
CA GLN A 375 6.52 24.71 0.66
C GLN A 375 7.91 24.64 1.34
N ASP A 376 8.16 25.34 2.45
CA ASP A 376 9.49 25.32 3.07
C ASP A 376 9.78 23.94 3.67
N SER A 377 10.93 23.35 3.36
CA SER A 377 11.33 22.05 3.86
C SER A 377 11.53 22.02 5.38
N ARG A 378 11.88 23.16 6.00
CA ARG A 378 12.21 23.28 7.43
C ARG A 378 10.94 23.52 8.25
N PRO A 379 10.57 22.61 9.17
CA PRO A 379 9.37 22.78 9.99
C PRO A 379 9.40 24.04 10.85
N GLY A 380 10.58 24.46 11.32
CA GLY A 380 10.73 25.68 12.12
C GLY A 380 10.25 26.95 11.38
N GLN A 381 10.54 27.06 10.08
CA GLN A 381 10.08 28.19 9.25
C GLN A 381 8.58 28.13 9.01
N ARG A 382 8.02 26.94 8.78
CA ARG A 382 6.57 26.75 8.63
C ARG A 382 5.81 27.10 9.91
N ILE A 383 6.33 26.70 11.07
CA ILE A 383 5.77 27.06 12.39
C ILE A 383 5.74 28.58 12.56
N GLU A 384 6.87 29.25 12.32
CA GLU A 384 6.98 30.69 12.46
C GLU A 384 6.06 31.41 11.46
N ALA A 385 5.97 30.96 10.22
CA ALA A 385 5.08 31.52 9.21
C ALA A 385 3.61 31.43 9.64
N ALA A 386 3.15 30.28 10.15
CA ALA A 386 1.80 30.13 10.70
C ALA A 386 1.54 31.11 11.86
N GLN A 387 2.51 31.27 12.78
CA GLN A 387 2.41 32.21 13.88
C GLN A 387 2.33 33.67 13.41
N LYS A 388 3.12 34.06 12.40
CA LYS A 388 3.07 35.42 11.82
C LYS A 388 1.74 35.70 11.13
N LEU A 389 1.19 34.73 10.40
CA LEU A 389 -0.12 34.84 9.77
C LEU A 389 -1.25 35.02 10.80
N GLY A 390 -1.21 34.25 11.90
CA GLY A 390 -2.16 34.36 13.01
C GLY A 390 -2.05 35.69 13.77
N ASN A 391 -0.84 36.07 14.19
CA ASN A 391 -0.60 37.34 14.89
C ASN A 391 -0.95 38.56 14.02
N GLY A 392 -0.71 38.46 12.71
CA GLY A 392 -1.06 39.49 11.73
C GLY A 392 -2.53 39.49 11.30
N GLN A 393 -3.38 38.65 11.92
CA GLN A 393 -4.82 38.58 11.65
C GLN A 393 -5.16 38.43 10.15
N ARG A 394 -4.34 37.66 9.41
CA ARG A 394 -4.45 37.49 7.95
C ARG A 394 -5.58 36.53 7.59
N ARG A 395 -6.84 36.97 7.68
CA ARG A 395 -8.05 36.17 7.39
C ARG A 395 -8.01 35.42 6.07
N ARG A 396 -7.45 36.04 5.01
CA ARG A 396 -7.31 35.40 3.68
C ARG A 396 -6.43 34.14 3.68
N SER A 397 -5.63 33.93 4.74
CA SER A 397 -4.78 32.75 4.91
C SER A 397 -5.47 31.55 5.56
N GLN A 398 -6.74 31.66 5.95
CA GLN A 398 -7.51 30.55 6.55
C GLN A 398 -7.43 29.24 5.72
N PRO A 399 -7.59 29.22 4.39
CA PRO A 399 -7.49 27.97 3.62
C PRO A 399 -6.11 27.32 3.72
N THR A 400 -5.04 28.12 3.68
CA THR A 400 -3.66 27.63 3.78
C THR A 400 -3.35 27.10 5.18
N LEU A 401 -3.82 27.79 6.23
CA LEU A 401 -3.71 27.34 7.62
C LEU A 401 -4.53 26.06 7.87
N ALA A 402 -5.75 25.96 7.32
CA ALA A 402 -6.57 24.75 7.39
C ALA A 402 -5.88 23.56 6.74
N LYS A 403 -5.20 23.77 5.59
CA LYS A 403 -4.36 22.74 4.96
C LYS A 403 -3.19 22.33 5.86
N ALA A 404 -2.57 23.29 6.57
CA ALA A 404 -1.46 23.04 7.49
C ALA A 404 -1.85 22.27 8.77
N LEU A 405 -3.15 22.14 9.10
CA LEU A 405 -3.63 21.19 10.12
C LEU A 405 -3.33 19.72 9.76
N ASN A 406 -2.98 19.46 8.50
CA ASN A 406 -2.56 18.16 7.98
C ASN A 406 -1.05 18.10 7.66
N ASP A 407 -0.23 19.04 8.15
CA ASP A 407 1.23 18.97 7.98
C ASP A 407 1.83 17.73 8.67
N ASP A 408 2.86 17.14 8.08
CA ASP A 408 3.51 15.94 8.64
C ASP A 408 4.14 16.23 10.01
N HIS A 409 4.55 17.47 10.28
CA HIS A 409 5.20 17.87 11.52
C HIS A 409 4.20 18.39 12.58
N VAL A 410 4.21 17.76 13.76
CA VAL A 410 3.31 18.07 14.91
C VAL A 410 3.30 19.56 15.27
N GLY A 411 4.48 20.18 15.32
CA GLY A 411 4.61 21.60 15.67
C GLY A 411 3.91 22.54 14.68
N VAL A 412 3.92 22.21 13.38
CA VAL A 412 3.26 23.04 12.34
C VAL A 412 1.75 22.94 12.49
N ARG A 413 1.23 21.72 12.69
CA ARG A 413 -0.21 21.51 12.91
C ARG A 413 -0.74 22.29 14.10
N LYS A 414 -0.02 22.26 15.23
CA LYS A 414 -0.40 23.02 16.44
C LYS A 414 -0.31 24.53 16.24
N ALA A 415 0.71 25.01 15.53
CA ALA A 415 0.83 26.42 15.19
C ALA A 415 -0.29 26.89 14.25
N ALA A 416 -0.68 26.06 13.27
CA ALA A 416 -1.78 26.33 12.37
C ALA A 416 -3.14 26.38 13.10
N LEU A 417 -3.40 25.44 14.01
CA LEU A 417 -4.61 25.47 14.85
C LEU A 417 -4.67 26.75 15.69
N LYS A 418 -3.58 27.09 16.37
CA LYS A 418 -3.51 28.33 17.18
C LYS A 418 -3.71 29.58 16.33
N ALA A 419 -3.14 29.63 15.14
CA ALA A 419 -3.31 30.76 14.22
C ALA A 419 -4.76 30.88 13.72
N LEU A 420 -5.42 29.77 13.40
CA LEU A 420 -6.85 29.76 13.06
C LEU A 420 -7.70 30.26 14.23
N GLU A 421 -7.44 29.79 15.45
CA GLU A 421 -8.15 30.27 16.65
C GLU A 421 -7.97 31.77 16.89
N GLN A 422 -6.78 32.32 16.62
CA GLN A 422 -6.53 33.76 16.72
C GLN A 422 -7.30 34.56 15.67
N ILE A 423 -7.36 34.05 14.43
CA ILE A 423 -8.06 34.70 13.31
C ILE A 423 -9.58 34.61 13.50
N ASP A 424 -10.06 33.48 14.00
CA ASP A 424 -11.48 33.15 14.20
C ASP A 424 -11.92 33.38 15.66
N ALA A 425 -11.28 34.33 16.37
CA ALA A 425 -11.58 34.59 17.78
C ALA A 425 -13.07 34.90 18.04
N GLU A 426 -13.74 35.56 17.09
CA GLU A 426 -15.18 35.86 17.13
C GLU A 426 -16.07 34.66 16.77
N THR A 427 -15.51 33.62 16.14
CA THR A 427 -16.20 32.40 15.71
C THR A 427 -15.41 31.16 16.14
N PRO A 428 -15.25 30.93 17.46
CA PRO A 428 -14.29 29.95 18.00
C PRO A 428 -14.58 28.50 17.57
N LEU A 429 -15.81 28.22 17.14
CA LEU A 429 -16.19 26.90 16.64
C LEU A 429 -15.58 26.57 15.27
N HIS A 430 -15.33 27.57 14.42
CA HIS A 430 -14.88 27.34 13.03
C HIS A 430 -13.51 26.66 12.98
N ALA A 431 -12.54 27.20 13.72
CA ALA A 431 -11.20 26.63 13.84
C ALA A 431 -11.22 25.18 14.35
N LEU A 432 -12.05 24.89 15.37
CA LEU A 432 -12.17 23.54 15.92
C LEU A 432 -12.87 22.57 14.95
N GLN A 433 -13.84 23.03 14.15
CA GLN A 433 -14.47 22.20 13.11
C GLN A 433 -13.46 21.78 12.03
N LEU A 434 -12.58 22.70 11.62
CA LEU A 434 -11.49 22.38 10.69
C LEU A 434 -10.52 21.37 11.31
N ALA A 435 -10.20 21.52 12.59
CA ALA A 435 -9.34 20.61 13.34
C ALA A 435 -9.94 19.20 13.50
N LEU A 436 -11.25 19.08 13.75
CA LEU A 436 -11.96 17.80 13.78
C LEU A 436 -11.87 17.04 12.44
N GLY A 437 -11.68 17.75 11.32
CA GLY A 437 -11.47 17.18 9.99
C GLY A 437 -10.01 16.80 9.68
N SER A 438 -9.07 17.00 10.60
CA SER A 438 -7.67 16.63 10.39
C SER A 438 -7.49 15.12 10.28
N ARG A 439 -6.60 14.68 9.39
CA ARG A 439 -6.17 13.27 9.29
C ARG A 439 -5.39 12.82 10.51
N HIS A 440 -4.80 13.75 11.27
CA HIS A 440 -3.97 13.42 12.43
C HIS A 440 -4.77 13.41 13.75
N PRO A 441 -4.63 12.36 14.57
CA PRO A 441 -5.42 12.21 15.79
C PRO A 441 -5.06 13.21 16.89
N ASP A 442 -3.83 13.73 16.92
CA ASP A 442 -3.41 14.74 17.90
C ASP A 442 -4.20 16.05 17.75
N ILE A 443 -4.48 16.47 16.52
CA ILE A 443 -5.28 17.67 16.24
C ILE A 443 -6.76 17.43 16.49
N ARG A 444 -7.28 16.25 16.13
CA ARG A 444 -8.67 15.89 16.46
C ARG A 444 -8.87 15.81 17.97
N LEU A 445 -7.91 15.26 18.71
CA LEU A 445 -7.92 15.19 20.17
C LEU A 445 -7.90 16.58 20.81
N ASP A 446 -6.96 17.45 20.40
CA ASP A 446 -6.89 18.84 20.87
C ASP A 446 -8.22 19.57 20.60
N ALA A 447 -8.84 19.33 19.44
CA ALA A 447 -10.14 19.91 19.11
C ALA A 447 -11.25 19.40 20.03
N VAL A 448 -11.35 18.08 20.24
CA VAL A 448 -12.34 17.46 21.14
C VAL A 448 -12.23 17.98 22.57
N GLN A 449 -11.01 18.09 23.09
CA GLN A 449 -10.78 18.61 24.45
C GLN A 449 -11.25 20.06 24.61
N ARG A 450 -11.02 20.90 23.59
CA ARG A 450 -11.43 22.31 23.60
C ARG A 450 -12.93 22.51 23.35
N LEU A 451 -13.58 21.65 22.57
CA LEU A 451 -15.03 21.73 22.31
C LEU A 451 -15.86 21.73 23.59
N THR A 452 -15.47 20.94 24.58
CA THR A 452 -16.19 20.84 25.87
C THR A 452 -16.31 22.19 26.57
N ALA A 453 -15.28 23.05 26.49
CA ALA A 453 -15.29 24.39 27.06
C ALA A 453 -16.21 25.38 26.30
N LEU A 454 -16.56 25.08 25.05
CA LEU A 454 -17.38 25.95 24.20
C LEU A 454 -18.89 25.66 24.27
N ARG A 455 -19.35 24.80 25.19
CA ARG A 455 -20.79 24.46 25.31
C ARG A 455 -21.69 25.70 25.38
N GLN A 456 -21.28 26.71 26.16
CA GLN A 456 -22.06 27.94 26.34
C GLN A 456 -22.08 28.81 25.08
N ALA A 457 -21.04 28.71 24.24
CA ALA A 457 -20.91 29.48 23.01
C ALA A 457 -21.66 28.83 21.83
N SER A 458 -21.90 27.51 21.85
CA SER A 458 -22.61 26.83 20.76
C SER A 458 -23.37 25.57 21.20
N PRO A 459 -24.67 25.44 20.84
CA PRO A 459 -25.44 24.22 21.08
C PRO A 459 -25.02 23.04 20.20
N LEU A 460 -24.11 23.23 19.24
CA LEU A 460 -23.62 22.17 18.36
C LEU A 460 -22.59 21.25 19.01
N VAL A 461 -21.99 21.65 20.14
CA VAL A 461 -20.93 20.91 20.82
C VAL A 461 -21.32 19.45 21.13
N PRO A 462 -22.49 19.13 21.74
CA PRO A 462 -22.88 17.75 21.99
C PRO A 462 -22.95 16.91 20.71
N ARG A 463 -23.41 17.49 19.59
CA ARG A 463 -23.49 16.77 18.31
C ARG A 463 -22.10 16.42 17.79
N LEU A 464 -21.17 17.39 17.81
CA LEU A 464 -19.79 17.19 17.35
C LEU A 464 -19.05 16.15 18.20
N LEU A 465 -19.25 16.13 19.51
CA LEU A 465 -18.68 15.10 20.38
C LEU A 465 -19.29 13.71 20.10
N ASN A 466 -20.61 13.61 19.88
CA ASN A 466 -21.24 12.34 19.50
C ASN A 466 -20.65 11.77 18.20
N GLU A 467 -20.35 12.61 17.21
CA GLU A 467 -19.71 12.21 15.95
C GLU A 467 -18.27 11.70 16.13
N ARG A 468 -17.64 11.92 17.29
CA ARG A 468 -16.29 11.45 17.61
C ARG A 468 -16.26 10.17 18.44
N LEU A 469 -17.41 9.65 18.87
CA LEU A 469 -17.49 8.34 19.53
C LEU A 469 -17.10 7.15 18.64
N ASN A 470 -17.03 7.36 17.32
CA ASN A 470 -16.56 6.40 16.31
C ASN A 470 -15.32 6.91 15.55
N ASP A 471 -14.54 7.82 16.13
CA ASP A 471 -13.26 8.22 15.55
C ASP A 471 -12.34 7.01 15.35
N ALA A 472 -11.43 7.06 14.37
CA ALA A 472 -10.47 5.99 14.13
C ALA A 472 -9.51 5.79 15.31
N ASP A 473 -9.19 6.87 16.05
CA ASP A 473 -8.26 6.83 17.18
C ASP A 473 -8.98 6.65 18.52
N ALA A 474 -8.48 5.73 19.34
CA ALA A 474 -9.12 5.38 20.62
C ALA A 474 -9.12 6.53 21.65
N ASN A 475 -8.06 7.34 21.68
CA ASN A 475 -7.97 8.45 22.63
C ASN A 475 -8.96 9.56 22.27
N VAL A 476 -9.17 9.80 20.98
CA VAL A 476 -10.18 10.75 20.49
C VAL A 476 -11.58 10.28 20.88
N ARG A 477 -11.89 8.99 20.69
CA ARG A 477 -13.16 8.41 21.09
C ARG A 477 -13.41 8.52 22.59
N GLU A 478 -12.42 8.17 23.42
CA GLU A 478 -12.53 8.24 24.87
C GLU A 478 -12.68 9.69 25.35
N SER A 479 -11.89 10.62 24.80
CA SER A 479 -12.02 12.04 25.10
C SER A 479 -13.38 12.61 24.68
N ALA A 480 -14.00 12.07 23.63
CA ALA A 480 -15.34 12.48 23.21
C ALA A 480 -16.42 11.97 24.17
N LEU A 481 -16.29 10.74 24.66
CA LEU A 481 -17.15 10.20 25.73
C LEU A 481 -17.02 11.04 27.01
N ASP A 482 -15.79 11.26 27.48
CA ASP A 482 -15.54 12.04 28.68
C ASP A 482 -16.02 13.50 28.51
N GLY A 483 -15.87 14.08 27.32
CA GLY A 483 -16.43 15.37 26.95
C GLY A 483 -17.96 15.40 27.09
N LEU A 484 -18.67 14.44 26.49
CA LEU A 484 -20.15 14.33 26.59
C LEU A 484 -20.62 14.19 28.05
N LEU A 485 -19.89 13.41 28.85
CA LEU A 485 -20.18 13.19 30.26
C LEU A 485 -19.85 14.40 31.15
N ALA A 486 -18.91 15.24 30.72
CA ALA A 486 -18.58 16.50 31.38
C ALA A 486 -19.55 17.62 31.01
N LEU A 487 -20.19 17.55 29.84
CA LEU A 487 -21.25 18.49 29.48
C LEU A 487 -22.39 18.40 30.51
N ASP A 488 -22.88 17.20 30.81
CA ASP A 488 -23.99 16.98 31.73
C ASP A 488 -23.61 16.01 32.87
N PRO A 489 -22.92 16.50 33.93
CA PRO A 489 -22.46 15.67 35.04
C PRO A 489 -23.60 15.04 35.83
N GLU A 490 -24.72 15.76 35.96
CA GLU A 490 -25.90 15.37 36.74
C GLU A 490 -26.82 14.42 35.96
N ALA A 491 -26.64 14.29 34.64
CA ALA A 491 -27.39 13.31 33.88
C ALA A 491 -27.04 11.89 34.33
N GLY A 492 -28.09 11.10 34.62
CA GLY A 492 -28.00 9.68 34.94
C GLY A 492 -27.58 8.83 33.73
N VAL A 493 -28.37 7.81 33.39
CA VAL A 493 -27.95 6.82 32.37
C VAL A 493 -28.09 7.32 30.92
N ALA A 494 -28.74 8.46 30.68
CA ALA A 494 -29.09 8.89 29.32
C ALA A 494 -27.88 9.20 28.39
N PRO A 495 -26.85 9.97 28.80
CA PRO A 495 -25.68 10.21 27.95
C PRO A 495 -24.87 8.94 27.68
N LEU A 496 -24.75 8.08 28.71
CA LEU A 496 -24.10 6.78 28.63
C LEU A 496 -24.80 5.87 27.63
N ARG A 497 -26.13 5.75 27.70
CA ARG A 497 -26.92 4.98 26.74
C ARG A 497 -26.78 5.51 25.30
N GLY A 498 -26.87 6.83 25.11
CA GLY A 498 -26.65 7.41 23.78
C GLY A 498 -25.25 7.14 23.22
N ALA A 499 -24.23 7.12 24.08
CA ALA A 499 -22.88 6.75 23.68
C ALA A 499 -22.72 5.24 23.45
N PHE A 500 -23.43 4.39 24.19
CA PHE A 500 -23.46 2.94 23.97
C PHE A 500 -24.06 2.58 22.62
N GLU A 501 -25.17 3.21 22.24
CA GLU A 501 -25.87 2.95 20.97
C GLU A 501 -25.04 3.37 19.75
N ARG A 502 -24.21 4.42 19.89
CA ARG A 502 -23.44 4.98 18.78
C ARG A 502 -21.99 4.52 18.75
N GLY A 503 -21.39 4.18 19.89
CA GLY A 503 -19.95 3.97 20.02
C GLY A 503 -19.45 2.61 19.52
N SER A 504 -18.16 2.57 19.20
CA SER A 504 -17.40 1.36 18.95
C SER A 504 -17.29 0.48 20.21
N ALA A 505 -16.86 -0.78 20.07
CA ALA A 505 -16.87 -1.75 21.16
C ALA A 505 -16.07 -1.33 22.40
N ASP A 506 -14.93 -0.65 22.21
CA ASP A 506 -14.14 -0.06 23.29
C ASP A 506 -14.90 1.06 24.02
N ILE A 507 -15.66 1.88 23.30
CA ILE A 507 -16.51 2.92 23.89
C ILE A 507 -17.73 2.33 24.58
N ARG A 508 -18.36 1.31 24.01
CA ARG A 508 -19.44 0.59 24.70
C ARG A 508 -18.94 0.00 26.02
N ARG A 509 -17.76 -0.63 26.02
CA ARG A 509 -17.11 -1.10 27.25
C ARG A 509 -16.80 0.06 28.22
N ALA A 510 -16.22 1.16 27.72
CA ALA A 510 -15.91 2.33 28.54
C ALA A 510 -17.17 2.93 29.18
N VAL A 511 -18.27 2.99 28.44
CA VAL A 511 -19.59 3.41 28.91
C VAL A 511 -20.04 2.56 30.09
N LEU A 512 -19.94 1.22 30.02
CA LEU A 512 -20.30 0.34 31.13
C LEU A 512 -19.41 0.58 32.35
N ILE A 513 -18.11 0.79 32.15
CA ILE A 513 -17.17 1.13 33.23
C ILE A 513 -17.58 2.46 33.89
N ARG A 514 -17.93 3.49 33.11
CA ARG A 514 -18.41 4.78 33.65
C ARG A 514 -19.77 4.65 34.34
N LEU A 515 -20.65 3.77 33.86
CA LEU A 515 -21.91 3.43 34.52
C LEU A 515 -21.65 2.85 35.92
N GLY A 516 -20.71 1.91 36.04
CA GLY A 516 -20.30 1.32 37.31
C GLY A 516 -19.62 2.31 38.25
N ARG A 517 -18.65 3.10 37.76
CA ARG A 517 -17.94 4.14 38.55
C ARG A 517 -18.89 5.20 39.12
N ARG A 518 -19.93 5.56 38.36
CA ARG A 518 -20.97 6.51 38.80
C ARG A 518 -22.06 5.85 39.66
N GLN A 519 -21.93 4.57 40.01
CA GLN A 519 -22.90 3.79 40.79
C GLN A 519 -24.31 3.78 40.16
N LEU A 520 -24.39 3.92 38.84
CA LEU A 520 -25.65 3.92 38.10
C LEU A 520 -26.10 2.52 37.68
N ASN A 521 -25.24 1.52 37.83
CA ASN A 521 -25.49 0.11 37.52
C ASN A 521 -26.65 -0.51 38.30
N ALA A 522 -26.96 -0.02 39.51
CA ALA A 522 -28.11 -0.49 40.30
C ALA A 522 -29.46 0.13 39.88
N THR A 523 -29.45 1.26 39.15
CA THR A 523 -30.69 1.94 38.71
C THR A 523 -31.45 1.08 37.69
N PRO A 524 -32.79 1.20 37.58
CA PRO A 524 -33.56 0.45 36.58
C PRO A 524 -33.04 0.64 35.15
N GLN A 525 -32.67 1.88 34.79
CA GLN A 525 -32.11 2.21 33.48
C GLN A 525 -30.70 1.64 33.30
N GLY A 526 -29.89 1.61 34.37
CA GLY A 526 -28.55 1.01 34.35
C GLY A 526 -28.59 -0.51 34.18
N ARG A 527 -29.48 -1.19 34.92
CA ARG A 527 -29.73 -2.63 34.77
C ARG A 527 -30.23 -2.97 33.36
N GLN A 528 -31.12 -2.15 32.81
CA GLN A 528 -31.56 -2.31 31.41
C GLN A 528 -30.39 -2.21 30.43
N LEU A 529 -29.48 -1.24 30.61
CA LEU A 529 -28.31 -1.08 29.74
C LEU A 529 -27.34 -2.27 29.86
N LEU A 530 -27.11 -2.79 31.08
CA LEU A 530 -26.29 -3.99 31.30
C LEU A 530 -26.93 -5.24 30.64
N GLY A 531 -28.25 -5.39 30.77
CA GLY A 531 -29.00 -6.48 30.14
C GLY A 531 -29.01 -6.39 28.60
N GLN A 532 -28.94 -5.19 28.03
CA GLN A 532 -28.71 -5.02 26.59
C GLN A 532 -27.28 -5.42 26.21
N ALA A 533 -26.30 -4.95 26.98
CA ALA A 533 -24.88 -5.18 26.72
C ALA A 533 -24.42 -6.64 26.87
N ILE A 534 -25.15 -7.46 27.63
CA ILE A 534 -24.86 -8.90 27.74
C ILE A 534 -25.07 -9.66 26.42
N ASN A 535 -25.86 -9.09 25.50
CA ASN A 535 -26.08 -9.62 24.15
C ASN A 535 -25.29 -8.87 23.07
N ASP A 536 -24.31 -8.05 23.45
CA ASP A 536 -23.43 -7.35 22.51
C ASP A 536 -22.63 -8.34 21.65
N ASP A 537 -22.31 -8.00 20.40
CA ASP A 537 -21.52 -8.87 19.52
C ASP A 537 -20.08 -9.08 20.02
N THR A 538 -19.54 -8.13 20.80
CA THR A 538 -18.16 -8.17 21.29
C THR A 538 -18.05 -8.76 22.69
N PHE A 539 -17.24 -9.81 22.85
CA PHE A 539 -16.97 -10.48 24.13
C PHE A 539 -16.58 -9.51 25.25
N ALA A 540 -15.68 -8.56 24.99
CA ALA A 540 -15.19 -7.62 26.01
C ALA A 540 -16.31 -6.73 26.58
N VAL A 541 -17.35 -6.42 25.79
CA VAL A 541 -18.51 -5.65 26.22
C VAL A 541 -19.44 -6.53 27.06
N ARG A 542 -19.73 -7.75 26.58
CA ARG A 542 -20.54 -8.73 27.33
C ARG A 542 -19.93 -9.07 28.69
N HIS A 543 -18.62 -9.34 28.69
CA HIS A 543 -17.85 -9.65 29.89
C HIS A 543 -17.85 -8.50 30.89
N ALA A 544 -17.69 -7.25 30.42
CA ALA A 544 -17.83 -6.07 31.27
C ALA A 544 -19.25 -5.93 31.82
N ALA A 545 -20.28 -6.12 30.99
CA ALA A 545 -21.67 -6.06 31.43
C ALA A 545 -21.97 -7.07 32.53
N PHE A 546 -21.52 -8.32 32.36
CA PHE A 546 -21.70 -9.39 33.32
C PHE A 546 -21.07 -9.05 34.68
N TRP A 547 -19.77 -8.73 34.71
CA TRP A 547 -19.08 -8.49 35.97
C TRP A 547 -19.50 -7.19 36.66
N ILE A 548 -19.87 -6.16 35.89
CA ILE A 548 -20.41 -4.91 36.46
C ILE A 548 -21.81 -5.12 37.04
N ALA A 549 -22.61 -6.01 36.46
CA ALA A 549 -23.88 -6.44 37.04
C ALA A 549 -23.67 -7.27 38.32
N VAL A 550 -22.71 -8.21 38.33
CA VAL A 550 -22.33 -8.97 39.53
C VAL A 550 -21.84 -8.05 40.65
N ALA A 551 -21.05 -7.02 40.33
CA ALA A 551 -20.49 -6.09 41.30
C ALA A 551 -21.55 -5.29 42.10
N VAL A 552 -22.79 -5.19 41.60
CA VAL A 552 -23.91 -4.55 42.32
C VAL A 552 -24.33 -5.34 43.57
N HIS A 553 -24.02 -6.64 43.63
CA HIS A 553 -24.51 -7.57 44.66
C HIS A 553 -23.39 -8.02 45.61
N PRO A 554 -23.22 -7.38 46.78
CA PRO A 554 -22.10 -7.64 47.68
C PRO A 554 -22.03 -9.07 48.20
N ALA A 555 -23.18 -9.68 48.53
CA ALA A 555 -23.26 -11.07 48.99
C ALA A 555 -22.77 -12.04 47.89
N LEU A 556 -23.18 -11.83 46.64
CA LEU A 556 -22.72 -12.64 45.51
C LEU A 556 -21.20 -12.49 45.29
N VAL A 557 -20.69 -11.26 45.30
CA VAL A 557 -19.25 -10.98 45.15
C VAL A 557 -18.42 -11.66 46.24
N ALA A 558 -18.86 -11.60 47.50
CA ALA A 558 -18.14 -12.21 48.63
C ALA A 558 -18.04 -13.74 48.50
N ASN A 559 -19.13 -14.41 48.10
CA ASN A 559 -19.14 -15.86 47.92
C ASN A 559 -18.35 -16.30 46.68
N LEU A 560 -18.44 -15.55 45.57
CA LEU A 560 -17.64 -15.83 44.37
C LEU A 560 -16.13 -15.64 44.63
N ARG A 561 -15.73 -14.61 45.39
CA ARG A 561 -14.33 -14.44 45.82
C ARG A 561 -13.82 -15.63 46.64
N ALA A 562 -14.66 -16.17 47.53
CA ALA A 562 -14.29 -17.33 48.36
C ALA A 562 -14.13 -18.63 47.54
N SER A 563 -14.69 -18.68 46.34
CA SER A 563 -14.73 -19.89 45.52
C SER A 563 -13.44 -20.17 44.73
N GLY A 564 -12.54 -19.18 44.56
CA GLY A 564 -11.26 -19.41 43.87
C GLY A 564 -10.46 -18.14 43.55
N ALA A 565 -9.14 -18.29 43.47
CA ALA A 565 -8.20 -17.18 43.25
C ALA A 565 -8.38 -16.48 41.88
N ASP A 566 -8.72 -17.22 40.83
CA ASP A 566 -8.91 -16.66 39.49
C ASP A 566 -10.10 -15.69 39.42
N ILE A 567 -11.17 -15.99 40.15
CA ILE A 567 -12.38 -15.15 40.22
C ILE A 567 -12.09 -13.90 41.05
N ALA A 568 -11.39 -14.06 42.18
CA ALA A 568 -10.96 -12.95 43.00
C ALA A 568 -10.17 -11.94 42.19
N LYS A 569 -9.23 -12.41 41.34
CA LYS A 569 -8.48 -11.56 40.42
C LYS A 569 -9.38 -10.76 39.47
N ILE A 570 -10.38 -11.39 38.85
CA ILE A 570 -11.30 -10.69 37.94
C ILE A 570 -12.10 -9.62 38.70
N LEU A 571 -12.60 -9.93 39.90
CA LEU A 571 -13.33 -8.98 40.73
C LEU A 571 -12.42 -7.83 41.19
N ASP A 572 -11.15 -8.10 41.48
CA ASP A 572 -10.17 -7.10 41.86
C ASP A 572 -9.80 -6.17 40.69
N GLU A 573 -9.81 -6.67 39.45
CA GLU A 573 -9.64 -5.84 38.24
C GLU A 573 -10.77 -4.81 38.10
N TYR A 574 -12.03 -5.19 38.33
CA TYR A 574 -13.16 -4.25 38.28
C TYR A 574 -13.20 -3.32 39.50
N ALA A 575 -12.80 -3.81 40.68
CA ALA A 575 -12.62 -3.00 41.87
C ALA A 575 -11.55 -1.90 41.66
N ALA A 576 -10.41 -2.25 41.06
CA ALA A 576 -9.35 -1.28 40.71
C ALA A 576 -9.82 -0.22 39.68
N LEU A 577 -10.85 -0.55 38.89
CA LEU A 577 -11.54 0.39 38.02
C LEU A 577 -12.57 1.25 38.77
N GLY A 578 -12.70 1.15 40.10
CA GLY A 578 -13.64 1.91 40.91
C GLY A 578 -15.08 1.39 40.85
N ILE A 579 -15.26 0.10 40.55
CA ILE A 579 -16.57 -0.56 40.44
C ILE A 579 -16.68 -1.55 41.61
N GLU A 580 -17.12 -1.06 42.76
CA GLU A 580 -17.28 -1.84 43.99
C GLU A 580 -18.71 -1.76 44.51
N GLY A 581 -19.24 -2.89 45.01
CA GLY A 581 -20.49 -2.94 45.76
C GLY A 581 -20.30 -2.50 47.22
N ALA A 582 -21.38 -2.14 47.90
CA ALA A 582 -21.35 -1.78 49.32
C ALA A 582 -20.71 -2.91 50.16
N ALA A 583 -19.82 -2.58 51.11
CA ALA A 583 -19.15 -3.59 51.93
C ALA A 583 -20.16 -4.35 52.80
N THR A 584 -20.29 -5.66 52.60
CA THR A 584 -21.01 -6.56 53.52
C THR A 584 -20.09 -7.59 54.15
N THR A 585 -20.45 -7.98 55.36
CA THR A 585 -19.79 -8.97 56.20
C THR A 585 -19.75 -10.34 55.54
N THR A 586 -18.57 -10.95 55.55
CA THR A 586 -18.28 -12.32 55.13
C THR A 586 -19.24 -13.32 55.77
N GLY A 587 -19.79 -14.25 54.98
CA GLY A 587 -20.56 -15.41 55.48
C GLY A 587 -22.08 -15.40 55.28
N THR A 588 -22.66 -14.41 54.59
CA THR A 588 -24.07 -14.44 54.17
C THR A 588 -24.22 -15.11 52.81
N ALA A 589 -25.09 -16.12 52.69
CA ALA A 589 -25.39 -16.78 51.42
C ALA A 589 -26.16 -15.83 50.49
N PRO A 590 -25.90 -15.82 49.17
CA PRO A 590 -26.60 -14.96 48.23
C PRO A 590 -28.08 -15.33 48.17
N THR A 591 -28.96 -14.33 48.20
CA THR A 591 -30.40 -14.53 48.04
C THR A 591 -30.75 -14.71 46.55
N GLU A 592 -31.97 -15.16 46.25
CA GLU A 592 -32.39 -15.35 44.85
C GLU A 592 -32.33 -14.04 44.01
N PRO A 593 -32.70 -12.86 44.54
CA PRO A 593 -32.44 -11.58 43.88
C PRO A 593 -30.95 -11.28 43.65
N ASP A 594 -30.04 -11.75 44.52
CA ASP A 594 -28.60 -11.54 44.32
C ASP A 594 -28.04 -12.33 43.14
N LEU A 595 -28.72 -13.41 42.75
CA LEU A 595 -28.36 -14.25 41.61
C LEU A 595 -28.94 -13.76 40.28
N GLU A 596 -29.74 -12.67 40.26
CA GLU A 596 -30.33 -12.07 39.06
C GLU A 596 -29.31 -11.90 37.91
N PRO A 597 -28.08 -11.39 38.13
CA PRO A 597 -27.10 -11.23 37.05
C PRO A 597 -26.66 -12.56 36.43
N LEU A 598 -26.54 -13.61 37.25
CA LEU A 598 -26.19 -14.95 36.78
C LEU A 598 -27.32 -15.51 35.92
N PHE A 599 -28.58 -15.40 36.36
CA PHE A 599 -29.71 -15.90 35.57
C PHE A 599 -29.91 -15.11 34.27
N THR A 600 -29.69 -13.80 34.29
CA THR A 600 -29.74 -12.97 33.09
C THR A 600 -28.70 -13.42 32.06
N ALA A 601 -27.48 -13.72 32.51
CA ALA A 601 -26.42 -14.25 31.67
C ALA A 601 -26.69 -15.68 31.20
N LEU A 602 -27.33 -16.50 32.03
CA LEU A 602 -27.70 -17.87 31.69
C LEU A 602 -28.70 -17.95 30.54
N VAL A 603 -29.65 -17.01 30.51
CA VAL A 603 -30.73 -16.95 29.51
C VAL A 603 -30.34 -16.13 28.28
N CYS A 604 -29.15 -15.51 28.26
CA CYS A 604 -28.72 -14.73 27.12
C CYS A 604 -28.46 -15.61 25.88
N ARG A 605 -28.43 -14.98 24.70
CA ARG A 605 -28.23 -15.70 23.42
C ARG A 605 -26.80 -16.18 23.20
N GLN A 606 -25.87 -15.73 24.03
CA GLN A 606 -24.44 -15.85 23.81
C GLN A 606 -23.89 -16.98 24.71
N PRO A 607 -23.43 -18.10 24.15
CA PRO A 607 -23.11 -19.31 24.91
C PRO A 607 -21.92 -19.13 25.86
N ASP A 608 -21.04 -18.17 25.58
CA ASP A 608 -19.91 -17.79 26.42
C ASP A 608 -20.35 -17.13 27.74
N MET A 609 -21.35 -16.25 27.70
CA MET A 609 -21.92 -15.61 28.89
C MET A 609 -22.78 -16.60 29.68
N ALA A 610 -23.52 -17.47 28.99
CA ALA A 610 -24.22 -18.57 29.62
C ALA A 610 -23.21 -19.49 30.35
N LEU A 611 -22.11 -19.85 29.70
CA LEU A 611 -21.05 -20.63 30.33
C LEU A 611 -20.42 -19.91 31.53
N GLN A 612 -20.12 -18.61 31.41
CA GLN A 612 -19.59 -17.83 32.53
C GLN A 612 -20.52 -17.85 33.75
N SER A 613 -21.83 -17.71 33.52
CA SER A 613 -22.85 -17.85 34.55
C SER A 613 -22.85 -19.23 35.19
N VAL A 614 -22.82 -20.28 34.36
CA VAL A 614 -22.82 -21.66 34.80
C VAL A 614 -21.60 -22.00 35.66
N LEU A 615 -20.42 -21.45 35.32
CA LEU A 615 -19.22 -21.60 36.13
C LEU A 615 -19.42 -20.97 37.52
N CYS A 616 -19.90 -19.73 37.56
CA CYS A 616 -20.26 -19.04 38.81
C CYS A 616 -21.25 -19.85 39.65
N LEU A 617 -22.32 -20.37 39.05
CA LEU A 617 -23.30 -21.19 39.75
C LEU A 617 -22.69 -22.51 40.26
N SER A 618 -21.83 -23.17 39.47
CA SER A 618 -21.18 -24.41 39.90
C SER A 618 -20.26 -24.21 41.11
N TRP A 619 -19.57 -23.08 41.17
CA TRP A 619 -18.71 -22.71 42.29
C TRP A 619 -19.49 -22.40 43.56
N LEU A 620 -20.69 -21.82 43.40
CA LEU A 620 -21.63 -21.59 44.50
C LEU A 620 -22.34 -22.88 44.95
N GLY A 621 -22.13 -24.00 44.27
CA GLY A 621 -22.80 -25.27 44.56
C GLY A 621 -24.28 -25.32 44.14
N ASP A 622 -24.69 -24.49 43.16
CA ASP A 622 -26.07 -24.45 42.69
C ASP A 622 -26.36 -25.54 41.64
N ASP A 623 -27.24 -26.48 41.99
CA ASP A 623 -27.59 -27.65 41.16
C ASP A 623 -28.14 -27.29 39.76
N ARG A 624 -28.65 -26.07 39.55
CA ARG A 624 -29.12 -25.60 38.23
C ARG A 624 -27.98 -25.53 37.21
N ALA A 625 -26.74 -25.36 37.67
CA ALA A 625 -25.56 -25.39 36.81
C ALA A 625 -25.44 -26.71 36.05
N SER A 626 -25.80 -27.85 36.67
CA SER A 626 -25.75 -29.16 36.01
C SER A 626 -26.66 -29.23 34.79
N GLY A 627 -27.90 -28.75 34.90
CA GLY A 627 -28.85 -28.74 33.78
C GLY A 627 -28.35 -27.91 32.61
N ALA A 628 -27.81 -26.72 32.91
CA ALA A 628 -27.27 -25.82 31.91
C ALA A 628 -25.97 -26.34 31.26
N LEU A 629 -25.04 -26.95 32.01
CA LEU A 629 -23.86 -27.61 31.44
C LEU A 629 -24.24 -28.73 30.47
N LEU A 630 -25.25 -29.52 30.83
CA LEU A 630 -25.75 -30.57 29.95
C LEU A 630 -26.31 -29.98 28.65
N GLN A 631 -27.02 -28.85 28.71
CA GLN A 631 -27.51 -28.17 27.52
C GLN A 631 -26.36 -27.58 26.69
N LEU A 632 -25.45 -26.83 27.31
CA LEU A 632 -24.30 -26.20 26.63
C LEU A 632 -23.35 -27.23 26.00
N SER A 633 -23.24 -28.43 26.58
CA SER A 633 -22.47 -29.54 26.00
C SER A 633 -23.07 -30.10 24.70
N ARG A 634 -24.25 -29.63 24.28
CA ARG A 634 -24.95 -30.01 23.04
C ARG A 634 -25.05 -28.86 22.03
N GLU A 635 -24.44 -27.71 22.33
CA GLU A 635 -24.42 -26.58 21.40
C GLU A 635 -23.70 -26.95 20.11
N PRO A 636 -24.15 -26.45 18.95
CA PRO A 636 -23.53 -26.75 17.66
C PRO A 636 -22.11 -26.17 17.56
N GLU A 637 -21.84 -25.08 18.29
CA GLU A 637 -20.52 -24.45 18.30
C GLU A 637 -19.48 -25.30 19.04
N VAL A 638 -18.45 -25.72 18.31
CA VAL A 638 -17.32 -26.51 18.83
C VAL A 638 -16.61 -25.78 19.96
N GLY A 639 -16.42 -24.47 19.84
CA GLY A 639 -15.76 -23.63 20.85
C GLY A 639 -16.44 -23.73 22.21
N THR A 640 -17.78 -23.61 22.23
CA THR A 640 -18.58 -23.79 23.44
C THR A 640 -18.45 -25.19 24.02
N ARG A 641 -18.62 -26.24 23.20
CA ARG A 641 -18.51 -27.64 23.69
C ARG A 641 -17.14 -27.92 24.29
N ARG A 642 -16.07 -27.40 23.69
CA ARG A 642 -14.69 -27.52 24.18
C ARG A 642 -14.51 -26.85 25.53
N LEU A 643 -14.97 -25.60 25.66
CA LEU A 643 -14.90 -24.87 26.93
C LEU A 643 -15.73 -25.57 28.02
N VAL A 644 -16.93 -26.06 27.68
CA VAL A 644 -17.78 -26.84 28.57
C VAL A 644 -17.06 -28.10 29.03
N ALA A 645 -16.47 -28.89 28.13
CA ALA A 645 -15.72 -30.10 28.48
C ALA A 645 -14.58 -29.82 29.46
N ARG A 646 -13.76 -28.78 29.18
CA ARG A 646 -12.64 -28.35 30.01
C ARG A 646 -13.06 -28.04 31.46
N PHE A 647 -14.20 -27.37 31.62
CA PHE A 647 -14.68 -26.98 32.95
C PHE A 647 -15.58 -28.01 33.63
N MET A 648 -16.13 -28.97 32.88
CA MET A 648 -17.10 -29.94 33.40
C MET A 648 -16.52 -30.77 34.54
N ALA A 649 -15.22 -31.12 34.50
CA ALA A 649 -14.56 -31.83 35.60
C ALA A 649 -14.55 -31.02 36.91
N ASN A 650 -14.27 -29.72 36.84
CA ASN A 650 -14.33 -28.85 38.02
C ASN A 650 -15.76 -28.72 38.53
N ALA A 651 -16.73 -28.58 37.64
CA ALA A 651 -18.14 -28.54 38.02
C ALA A 651 -18.61 -29.84 38.69
N ILE A 652 -18.16 -31.01 38.20
CA ILE A 652 -18.43 -32.32 38.83
C ILE A 652 -17.88 -32.33 40.27
N ILE A 653 -16.67 -31.82 40.49
CA ILE A 653 -16.06 -31.74 41.83
C ILE A 653 -16.88 -30.81 42.74
N ASN A 654 -17.26 -29.63 42.25
CA ASN A 654 -17.98 -28.63 43.03
C ASN A 654 -19.43 -29.04 43.34
N LEU A 655 -20.07 -29.79 42.45
CA LEU A 655 -21.46 -30.25 42.55
C LEU A 655 -21.54 -31.69 43.10
N ALA A 656 -20.71 -31.98 44.11
CA ALA A 656 -20.71 -33.24 44.86
C ALA A 656 -20.66 -34.52 44.00
N GLY A 657 -19.98 -34.49 42.85
CA GLY A 657 -19.79 -35.65 41.98
C GLY A 657 -20.97 -35.97 41.06
N ASP A 658 -21.73 -34.98 40.57
CA ASP A 658 -22.92 -35.20 39.72
C ASP A 658 -22.66 -36.21 38.59
N ARG A 659 -23.26 -37.40 38.75
CA ARG A 659 -23.09 -38.54 37.84
C ARG A 659 -23.55 -38.21 36.42
N ARG A 660 -24.53 -37.33 36.24
CA ARG A 660 -25.06 -36.96 34.91
C ARG A 660 -23.99 -36.23 34.11
N LEU A 661 -23.26 -35.33 34.76
CA LEU A 661 -22.15 -34.59 34.15
C LEU A 661 -20.98 -35.53 33.83
N ARG A 662 -20.60 -36.44 34.75
CA ARG A 662 -19.54 -37.43 34.49
C ARG A 662 -19.90 -38.32 33.28
N LEU A 663 -21.13 -38.82 33.20
CA LEU A 663 -21.60 -39.58 32.04
C LEU A 663 -21.57 -38.75 30.76
N ARG A 664 -21.97 -37.47 30.81
CA ARG A 664 -21.91 -36.60 29.62
C ARG A 664 -20.47 -36.37 29.17
N LEU A 665 -19.54 -36.17 30.09
CA LEU A 665 -18.11 -36.02 29.78
C LEU A 665 -17.55 -37.28 29.12
N GLN A 666 -17.95 -38.48 29.57
CA GLN A 666 -17.62 -39.74 28.91
C GLN A 666 -18.17 -39.83 27.49
N TRP A 667 -19.40 -39.34 27.24
CA TRP A 667 -19.96 -39.29 25.89
C TRP A 667 -19.18 -38.34 24.97
N LEU A 668 -18.65 -37.23 25.48
CA LEU A 668 -17.83 -36.29 24.71
C LEU A 668 -16.48 -36.87 24.26
N LEU A 669 -16.07 -38.04 24.76
CA LEU A 669 -14.93 -38.78 24.19
C LEU A 669 -15.19 -39.24 22.75
N ASN A 670 -16.44 -39.25 22.28
CA ASN A 670 -16.81 -39.52 20.90
C ASN A 670 -17.39 -38.26 20.20
N ASP A 671 -17.07 -37.04 20.66
CA ASP A 671 -17.44 -35.82 19.92
C ASP A 671 -16.77 -35.80 18.54
N ASP A 672 -17.40 -35.17 17.55
CA ASP A 672 -16.86 -35.04 16.20
C ASP A 672 -15.51 -34.28 16.19
N ASP A 673 -15.34 -33.32 17.09
CA ASP A 673 -14.14 -32.49 17.18
C ASP A 673 -13.06 -33.05 18.12
N ALA A 674 -11.83 -33.14 17.63
CA ALA A 674 -10.69 -33.70 18.37
C ALA A 674 -10.30 -32.91 19.62
N GLN A 675 -10.47 -31.58 19.63
CA GLN A 675 -10.14 -30.77 20.80
C GLN A 675 -11.18 -30.93 21.90
N VAL A 676 -12.46 -31.08 21.56
CA VAL A 676 -13.51 -31.41 22.53
C VAL A 676 -13.24 -32.76 23.17
N ARG A 677 -12.89 -33.77 22.37
CA ARG A 677 -12.52 -35.10 22.88
C ARG A 677 -11.31 -35.04 23.81
N ALA A 678 -10.28 -34.27 23.45
CA ALA A 678 -9.07 -34.10 24.26
C ALA A 678 -9.38 -33.49 25.63
N GLU A 679 -10.13 -32.38 25.67
CA GLU A 679 -10.53 -31.73 26.93
C GLU A 679 -11.43 -32.63 27.78
N ALA A 680 -12.30 -33.43 27.15
CA ALA A 680 -13.11 -34.42 27.85
C ALA A 680 -12.26 -35.51 28.49
N PHE A 681 -11.25 -36.01 27.77
CA PHE A 681 -10.29 -37.00 28.27
C PHE A 681 -9.45 -36.44 29.42
N ASP A 682 -8.93 -35.21 29.28
CA ASP A 682 -8.14 -34.55 30.32
C ASP A 682 -8.99 -34.28 31.58
N GLY A 683 -10.25 -33.87 31.39
CA GLY A 683 -11.21 -33.72 32.47
C GLY A 683 -11.53 -35.03 33.21
N LEU A 684 -11.72 -36.13 32.48
CA LEU A 684 -11.91 -37.46 33.08
C LEU A 684 -10.64 -37.97 33.77
N THR A 685 -9.46 -37.67 33.22
CA THR A 685 -8.18 -38.00 33.85
C THR A 685 -8.07 -37.31 35.21
N LYS A 686 -8.40 -36.02 35.28
CA LYS A 686 -8.47 -35.27 36.54
C LYS A 686 -9.43 -35.88 37.57
N LEU A 687 -10.53 -36.48 37.12
CA LEU A 687 -11.49 -37.16 37.99
C LEU A 687 -11.02 -38.57 38.41
N ALA A 688 -10.18 -39.21 37.60
CA ALA A 688 -9.64 -40.56 37.85
C ALA A 688 -8.36 -40.54 38.71
N GLU A 689 -7.56 -39.46 38.65
CA GLU A 689 -6.33 -39.30 39.45
C GLU A 689 -6.53 -39.57 40.97
N PRO A 690 -7.59 -39.05 41.63
CA PRO A 690 -7.85 -39.35 43.04
C PRO A 690 -8.22 -40.82 43.32
N GLU A 691 -8.69 -41.57 42.31
CA GLU A 691 -9.06 -42.99 42.40
C GLU A 691 -7.82 -43.91 42.25
N GLY A 692 -6.63 -43.34 42.00
CA GLY A 692 -5.35 -44.05 41.90
C GLY A 692 -5.19 -44.86 40.60
N PRO A 693 -4.19 -45.77 40.53
CA PRO A 693 -3.90 -46.53 39.32
C PRO A 693 -5.10 -47.34 38.80
N ALA A 694 -5.95 -47.85 39.69
CA ALA A 694 -7.14 -48.60 39.28
C ALA A 694 -8.14 -47.72 38.49
N GLY A 695 -8.41 -46.49 38.97
CA GLY A 695 -9.30 -45.56 38.29
C GLY A 695 -8.75 -45.05 36.96
N GLU A 696 -7.43 -44.82 36.87
CA GLU A 696 -6.79 -44.47 35.59
C GLU A 696 -6.86 -45.62 34.56
N ILE A 697 -6.76 -46.87 35.01
CA ILE A 697 -6.92 -48.05 34.14
C ILE A 697 -8.40 -48.25 33.72
N ASP A 698 -9.36 -47.97 34.61
CA ASP A 698 -10.79 -47.98 34.26
C ASP A 698 -11.12 -46.92 33.21
N LEU A 699 -10.50 -45.73 33.30
CA LEU A 699 -10.58 -44.71 32.26
C LEU A 699 -9.94 -45.17 30.94
N ALA A 700 -8.76 -45.78 31.00
CA ALA A 700 -8.08 -46.30 29.81
C ALA A 700 -8.94 -47.36 29.10
N GLU A 701 -9.55 -48.27 29.84
CA GLU A 701 -10.45 -49.29 29.26
C GLU A 701 -11.70 -48.66 28.64
N LEU A 702 -12.30 -47.67 29.30
CA LEU A 702 -13.43 -46.93 28.73
C LEU A 702 -13.03 -46.22 27.43
N ALA A 703 -11.88 -45.55 27.43
CA ALA A 703 -11.37 -44.79 26.30
C ALA A 703 -10.97 -45.71 25.13
N LEU A 704 -10.45 -46.91 25.38
CA LEU A 704 -10.17 -47.91 24.35
C LEU A 704 -11.43 -48.43 23.63
N ARG A 705 -12.61 -48.29 24.23
CA ARG A 705 -13.90 -48.67 23.59
C ARG A 705 -14.50 -47.55 22.75
N THR A 706 -13.85 -46.39 22.66
CA THR A 706 -14.32 -45.26 21.86
C THR A 706 -14.06 -45.49 20.37
N GLN A 707 -14.84 -44.84 19.50
CA GLN A 707 -14.61 -44.89 18.05
C GLN A 707 -13.44 -43.99 17.63
N ALA A 708 -13.05 -43.04 18.48
CA ALA A 708 -12.03 -42.04 18.22
C ALA A 708 -10.60 -42.59 18.43
N GLY A 709 -9.87 -42.80 17.33
CA GLY A 709 -8.51 -43.37 17.37
C GLY A 709 -7.51 -42.54 18.19
N ASP A 710 -7.62 -41.21 18.18
CA ASP A 710 -6.78 -40.30 18.97
C ASP A 710 -6.99 -40.48 20.48
N ILE A 711 -8.23 -40.72 20.92
CA ILE A 711 -8.55 -41.03 22.32
C ILE A 711 -8.06 -42.42 22.70
N ARG A 712 -8.17 -43.41 21.81
CA ARG A 712 -7.58 -44.74 22.05
C ARG A 712 -6.06 -44.67 22.19
N THR A 713 -5.37 -43.84 21.39
CA THR A 713 -3.91 -43.62 21.56
C THR A 713 -3.59 -42.96 22.91
N ARG A 714 -4.36 -41.96 23.35
CA ARG A 714 -4.19 -41.36 24.69
C ARG A 714 -4.45 -42.37 25.82
N ALA A 715 -5.42 -43.26 25.65
CA ALA A 715 -5.68 -44.35 26.60
C ALA A 715 -4.46 -45.26 26.79
N LEU A 716 -3.74 -45.57 25.70
CA LEU A 716 -2.51 -46.35 25.78
C LEU A 716 -1.42 -45.66 26.60
N GLN A 717 -1.36 -44.32 26.63
CA GLN A 717 -0.40 -43.60 27.48
C GLN A 717 -0.66 -43.82 28.97
N LEU A 718 -1.93 -43.94 29.38
CA LEU A 718 -2.29 -44.32 30.75
C LEU A 718 -1.85 -45.76 31.06
N LEU A 719 -2.00 -46.69 30.12
CA LEU A 719 -1.52 -48.06 30.27
C LEU A 719 0.02 -48.11 30.39
N VAL A 720 0.74 -47.32 29.59
CA VAL A 720 2.20 -47.20 29.64
C VAL A 720 2.66 -46.67 31.00
N LYS A 721 2.00 -45.62 31.52
CA LYS A 721 2.31 -44.99 32.81
C LYS A 721 2.35 -46.01 33.96
N HIS A 722 1.45 -46.98 33.95
CA HIS A 722 1.33 -48.00 35.01
C HIS A 722 1.92 -49.36 34.66
N GLY A 723 2.32 -49.61 33.40
CA GLY A 723 2.74 -50.94 32.94
C GLY A 723 3.93 -51.53 33.70
N ALA A 724 4.93 -50.73 34.07
CA ALA A 724 6.10 -51.22 34.80
C ALA A 724 5.89 -51.32 36.33
N THR A 725 4.90 -50.61 36.87
CA THR A 725 4.68 -50.45 38.33
C THR A 725 3.48 -51.24 38.83
N ALA A 726 2.54 -51.62 37.96
CA ALA A 726 1.38 -52.43 38.30
C ALA A 726 1.81 -53.84 38.73
N GLN A 727 1.20 -54.35 39.80
CA GLN A 727 1.43 -55.70 40.33
C GLN A 727 0.19 -56.58 40.11
N ASN A 728 0.42 -57.89 39.99
CA ASN A 728 -0.61 -58.94 39.99
C ASN A 728 -1.72 -58.75 38.92
N GLU A 729 -2.98 -58.64 39.34
CA GLU A 729 -4.15 -58.60 38.46
C GLU A 729 -4.16 -57.39 37.53
N LEU A 730 -3.69 -56.22 37.99
CA LEU A 730 -3.61 -55.00 37.18
C LEU A 730 -2.61 -55.16 36.04
N ALA A 731 -1.45 -55.79 36.28
CA ALA A 731 -0.49 -56.07 35.22
C ALA A 731 -1.07 -57.03 34.17
N THR A 732 -1.81 -58.05 34.60
CA THR A 732 -2.47 -59.00 33.69
C THR A 732 -3.55 -58.31 32.84
N ARG A 733 -4.33 -57.41 33.46
CA ARG A 733 -5.35 -56.61 32.77
C ARG A 733 -4.73 -55.66 31.74
N ILE A 734 -3.66 -54.94 32.09
CA ILE A 734 -2.92 -54.06 31.17
C ILE A 734 -2.33 -54.85 29.99
N ASP A 735 -1.72 -56.00 30.25
CA ASP A 735 -1.17 -56.87 29.21
C ASP A 735 -2.24 -57.38 28.24
N GLY A 736 -3.42 -57.73 28.75
CA GLY A 736 -4.58 -58.11 27.94
C GLY A 736 -5.09 -56.96 27.05
N LEU A 737 -5.26 -55.77 27.62
CA LEU A 737 -5.71 -54.58 26.88
C LEU A 737 -4.73 -54.18 25.77
N LEU A 738 -3.42 -54.20 26.06
CA LEU A 738 -2.39 -53.95 25.05
C LEU A 738 -2.37 -55.02 23.96
N GLY A 739 -2.61 -56.29 24.33
CA GLY A 739 -2.74 -57.39 23.37
C GLY A 739 -3.90 -57.18 22.40
N HIS A 740 -5.07 -56.79 22.90
CA HIS A 740 -6.23 -56.46 22.05
C HIS A 740 -5.98 -55.23 21.16
N ALA A 741 -5.24 -54.23 21.66
CA ALA A 741 -4.90 -53.04 20.89
C ALA A 741 -3.94 -53.29 19.71
N LEU A 742 -3.32 -54.47 19.61
CA LEU A 742 -2.60 -54.88 18.39
C LEU A 742 -3.53 -55.08 17.21
N ASP A 743 -4.81 -55.40 17.46
CA ASP A 743 -5.84 -55.59 16.44
C ASP A 743 -6.81 -54.40 16.37
N ASP A 744 -6.34 -53.21 16.74
CA ASP A 744 -7.12 -51.97 16.62
C ASP A 744 -7.24 -51.52 15.16
N GLU A 745 -8.39 -50.96 14.78
CA GLU A 745 -8.62 -50.42 13.43
C GLU A 745 -7.61 -49.32 13.05
N ALA A 746 -7.18 -48.50 14.01
CA ALA A 746 -6.28 -47.38 13.79
C ALA A 746 -4.80 -47.78 13.88
N GLU A 747 -4.04 -47.49 12.83
CA GLU A 747 -2.61 -47.83 12.73
C GLU A 747 -1.77 -47.24 13.87
N ASP A 748 -2.03 -45.98 14.26
CA ASP A 748 -1.28 -45.31 15.32
C ASP A 748 -1.46 -46.00 16.68
N VAL A 749 -2.67 -46.53 16.95
CA VAL A 749 -2.97 -47.31 18.16
C VAL A 749 -2.21 -48.63 18.13
N ARG A 750 -2.23 -49.35 17.00
CA ARG A 750 -1.47 -50.60 16.83
C ARG A 750 0.03 -50.39 17.04
N ARG A 751 0.59 -49.33 16.45
CA ARG A 751 2.01 -48.98 16.56
C ARG A 751 2.42 -48.68 18.00
N GLU A 752 1.60 -47.90 18.71
CA GLU A 752 1.86 -47.56 20.12
C GLU A 752 1.71 -48.79 21.04
N ALA A 753 0.70 -49.63 20.82
CA ALA A 753 0.50 -50.88 21.55
C ALA A 753 1.68 -51.84 21.36
N MET A 754 2.14 -52.01 20.11
CA MET A 754 3.30 -52.81 19.74
C MET A 754 4.57 -52.31 20.41
N ARG A 755 4.84 -51.01 20.36
CA ARG A 755 6.00 -50.38 21.02
C ARG A 755 5.98 -50.66 22.53
N THR A 756 4.81 -50.53 23.14
CA THR A 756 4.63 -50.69 24.58
C THR A 756 4.81 -52.15 25.01
N LEU A 757 4.16 -53.10 24.32
CA LEU A 757 4.33 -54.53 24.58
C LEU A 757 5.78 -54.96 24.39
N TRP A 758 6.44 -54.48 23.34
CA TRP A 758 7.85 -54.78 23.08
C TRP A 758 8.77 -54.27 24.19
N ALA A 759 8.57 -53.04 24.66
CA ALA A 759 9.34 -52.49 25.76
C ALA A 759 9.20 -53.36 27.03
N TRP A 760 7.97 -53.79 27.33
CA TRP A 760 7.66 -54.55 28.53
C TRP A 760 8.20 -55.99 28.49
N HIS A 761 8.05 -56.67 27.35
CA HIS A 761 8.49 -58.06 27.15
C HIS A 761 9.85 -58.18 26.46
N SER A 762 10.67 -57.12 26.47
CA SER A 762 12.01 -57.10 25.84
C SER A 762 12.92 -58.27 26.26
N LYS A 763 12.78 -58.76 27.50
CA LYS A 763 13.52 -59.93 28.02
C LYS A 763 12.97 -61.28 27.52
N ARG A 764 11.72 -61.32 27.05
CA ARG A 764 11.01 -62.50 26.54
C ARG A 764 10.27 -62.15 25.23
N PRO A 765 11.00 -61.82 24.15
CA PRO A 765 10.40 -61.30 22.91
C PRO A 765 9.42 -62.27 22.24
N GLU A 766 9.55 -63.58 22.52
CA GLU A 766 8.66 -64.62 21.99
C GLU A 766 7.18 -64.38 22.33
N THR A 767 6.86 -63.87 23.53
CA THR A 767 5.46 -63.65 23.92
C THR A 767 4.79 -62.57 23.07
N THR A 768 5.51 -61.49 22.79
CA THR A 768 5.02 -60.38 21.97
C THR A 768 4.97 -60.78 20.50
N LEU A 769 6.01 -61.44 20.00
CA LEU A 769 6.06 -61.84 18.59
C LEU A 769 5.01 -62.89 18.24
N ARG A 770 4.72 -63.86 19.13
CA ARG A 770 3.64 -64.85 18.90
C ARG A 770 2.26 -64.20 18.82
N ARG A 771 2.00 -63.13 19.58
CA ARG A 771 0.77 -62.34 19.45
C ARG A 771 0.76 -61.52 18.16
N ALA A 772 1.86 -60.83 17.87
CA ALA A 772 1.97 -59.96 16.69
C ALA A 772 1.84 -60.73 15.37
N VAL A 773 2.41 -61.94 15.25
CA VAL A 773 2.24 -62.78 14.04
C VAL A 773 0.83 -63.32 13.86
N ALA A 774 0.00 -63.32 14.90
CA ALA A 774 -1.39 -63.75 14.87
C ALA A 774 -2.37 -62.59 14.63
N SER A 775 -1.88 -61.35 14.55
CA SER A 775 -2.71 -60.16 14.32
C SER A 775 -3.46 -60.27 12.99
N VAL A 776 -4.67 -59.72 12.94
CA VAL A 776 -5.45 -59.64 11.71
C VAL A 776 -4.84 -58.66 10.71
N HIS A 777 -4.03 -57.69 11.17
CA HIS A 777 -3.47 -56.64 10.34
C HIS A 777 -2.08 -56.98 9.77
N PRO A 778 -1.88 -56.82 8.45
CA PRO A 778 -0.59 -57.11 7.80
C PRO A 778 0.59 -56.28 8.29
N ASP A 779 0.39 -55.01 8.67
CA ASP A 779 1.44 -54.11 9.16
C ASP A 779 2.06 -54.60 10.48
N VAL A 780 1.23 -55.11 11.41
CA VAL A 780 1.69 -55.72 12.67
C VAL A 780 2.46 -57.00 12.40
N ARG A 781 1.97 -57.86 11.50
CA ARG A 781 2.66 -59.08 11.10
C ARG A 781 3.97 -58.77 10.36
N ARG A 782 4.00 -57.72 9.54
CA ARG A 782 5.17 -57.24 8.80
C ARG A 782 6.26 -56.76 9.77
N TRP A 783 5.90 -55.99 10.79
CA TRP A 783 6.82 -55.62 11.86
C TRP A 783 7.35 -56.85 12.60
N ALA A 784 6.46 -57.81 12.91
CA ALA A 784 6.88 -59.04 13.58
C ALA A 784 7.90 -59.81 12.74
N VAL A 785 7.77 -59.84 11.41
CA VAL A 785 8.75 -60.46 10.50
C VAL A 785 10.11 -59.75 10.54
N ASP A 786 10.16 -58.42 10.59
CA ASP A 786 11.44 -57.68 10.71
C ASP A 786 12.16 -58.05 12.00
N GLU A 787 11.42 -58.17 13.10
CA GLU A 787 11.99 -58.50 14.38
C GLU A 787 12.37 -59.98 14.47
N LEU A 788 11.53 -60.89 13.97
CA LEU A 788 11.85 -62.32 13.83
C LEU A 788 13.13 -62.53 13.01
N THR A 789 13.38 -61.72 11.99
CA THR A 789 14.62 -61.76 11.21
C THR A 789 15.85 -61.47 12.08
N ARG A 790 15.76 -60.51 13.01
CA ARG A 790 16.83 -60.22 13.97
C ARG A 790 17.03 -61.37 14.95
N GLN A 791 15.93 -61.96 15.43
CA GLN A 791 15.97 -63.09 16.35
C GLN A 791 16.52 -64.38 15.71
N ALA A 792 16.20 -64.62 14.44
CA ALA A 792 16.71 -65.76 13.66
C ALA A 792 18.23 -65.69 13.44
N ARG A 793 18.81 -64.48 13.32
CA ARG A 793 20.27 -64.27 13.27
C ARG A 793 20.97 -64.60 14.59
N GLN A 794 20.26 -64.50 15.71
CA GLN A 794 20.74 -64.93 17.03
C GLN A 794 20.58 -66.45 17.26
N SER A 795 20.40 -67.23 16.19
CA SER A 795 20.29 -68.70 16.19
C SER A 795 19.11 -69.25 17.02
N ARG A 796 18.02 -68.48 17.18
CA ARG A 796 16.79 -68.96 17.82
C ARG A 796 15.94 -69.78 16.83
N ALA A 797 15.82 -71.09 17.08
CA ALA A 797 15.12 -72.03 16.18
C ALA A 797 13.64 -71.65 15.96
N TRP A 798 12.92 -71.31 17.04
CA TRP A 798 11.50 -70.92 16.99
C TRP A 798 11.24 -69.70 16.10
N ALA A 799 12.20 -68.77 15.98
CA ALA A 799 12.05 -67.59 15.13
C ALA A 799 12.12 -67.95 13.64
N ARG A 800 12.95 -68.93 13.28
CA ARG A 800 13.03 -69.46 11.90
C ARG A 800 11.77 -70.24 11.52
N GLU A 801 11.22 -71.03 12.44
CA GLU A 801 9.96 -71.75 12.24
C GLU A 801 8.80 -70.78 11.94
N LEU A 802 8.67 -69.72 12.75
CA LEU A 802 7.66 -68.68 12.52
C LEU A 802 7.87 -67.93 11.19
N LEU A 803 9.13 -67.66 10.79
CA LEU A 803 9.40 -67.07 9.47
C LEU A 803 8.94 -67.97 8.33
N ILE A 804 9.20 -69.29 8.41
CA ILE A 804 8.74 -70.26 7.39
C ILE A 804 7.21 -70.28 7.32
N GLU A 805 6.53 -70.28 8.47
CA GLU A 805 5.06 -70.23 8.53
C GLU A 805 4.52 -68.93 7.92
N ARG A 806 5.20 -67.79 8.12
CA ARG A 806 4.81 -66.49 7.56
C ARG A 806 5.13 -66.31 6.08
N VAL A 807 5.91 -67.18 5.44
CA VAL A 807 5.99 -67.20 3.96
C VAL A 807 4.62 -67.51 3.34
N GLY A 808 3.80 -68.31 4.03
CA GLY A 808 2.43 -68.62 3.63
C GLY A 808 1.39 -67.57 4.01
N ASP A 809 1.79 -66.35 4.40
CA ASP A 809 0.84 -65.29 4.78
C ASP A 809 -0.07 -64.91 3.60
N SER A 810 -1.33 -64.61 3.92
CA SER A 810 -2.31 -64.07 2.97
C SER A 810 -1.88 -62.75 2.34
N ALA A 811 -1.15 -61.92 3.08
CA ALA A 811 -0.64 -60.64 2.61
C ALA A 811 0.73 -60.83 1.94
N ALA A 812 0.80 -60.50 0.66
CA ALA A 812 2.00 -60.67 -0.16
C ALA A 812 3.24 -59.97 0.43
N GLU A 813 3.06 -58.77 1.01
CA GLU A 813 4.15 -58.00 1.62
C GLU A 813 4.79 -58.69 2.83
N VAL A 814 3.99 -59.39 3.64
CA VAL A 814 4.46 -60.13 4.82
C VAL A 814 5.17 -61.39 4.37
N GLY A 815 4.54 -62.15 3.46
CA GLY A 815 5.10 -63.38 2.92
C GLY A 815 6.40 -63.17 2.14
N LEU A 816 6.50 -62.09 1.36
CA LEU A 816 7.70 -61.75 0.63
C LEU A 816 8.83 -61.34 1.57
N ALA A 817 8.56 -60.50 2.57
CA ALA A 817 9.55 -60.11 3.56
C ALA A 817 10.08 -61.32 4.36
N ALA A 818 9.19 -62.25 4.72
CA ALA A 818 9.57 -63.49 5.39
C ALA A 818 10.44 -64.38 4.49
N TYR A 819 10.09 -64.50 3.21
CA TYR A 819 10.85 -65.27 2.22
C TYR A 819 12.23 -64.67 1.94
N GLU A 820 12.32 -63.35 1.77
CA GLU A 820 13.59 -62.62 1.59
C GLU A 820 14.48 -62.77 2.83
N ALA A 821 13.90 -62.72 4.04
CA ALA A 821 14.63 -62.93 5.27
C ALA A 821 15.25 -64.34 5.35
N LEU A 822 14.54 -65.36 4.85
CA LEU A 822 15.01 -66.74 4.81
C LEU A 822 16.01 -67.02 3.68
N THR A 823 15.96 -66.27 2.57
CA THR A 823 16.82 -66.48 1.38
C THR A 823 17.94 -65.46 1.24
N LYS A 824 18.25 -64.74 2.32
CA LYS A 824 19.23 -63.67 2.32
C LYS A 824 20.67 -64.15 2.09
N GLU A 825 21.04 -65.30 2.66
CA GLU A 825 22.39 -65.86 2.54
C GLU A 825 22.48 -66.86 1.38
N ASP A 826 23.65 -66.94 0.72
CA ASP A 826 23.88 -67.84 -0.42
C ASP A 826 23.78 -69.33 -0.07
N ALA A 827 24.02 -69.69 1.19
CA ALA A 827 23.79 -71.05 1.69
C ALA A 827 22.30 -71.38 1.83
N ASP A 828 21.46 -70.38 2.08
CA ASP A 828 20.02 -70.57 2.30
C ASP A 828 19.23 -70.63 0.99
N LYS A 829 19.67 -69.91 -0.05
CA LYS A 829 19.14 -70.02 -1.43
C LYS A 829 19.29 -71.40 -2.06
N LYS A 830 20.13 -72.26 -1.49
CA LYS A 830 20.29 -73.65 -1.94
C LYS A 830 19.24 -74.59 -1.36
N ARG A 831 18.51 -74.16 -0.32
CA ARG A 831 17.61 -75.01 0.45
C ARG A 831 16.22 -75.07 -0.19
N ALA A 832 15.87 -76.25 -0.71
CA ALA A 832 14.60 -76.47 -1.40
C ALA A 832 13.35 -76.20 -0.53
N ASN A 833 13.43 -76.39 0.79
CA ASN A 833 12.29 -76.19 1.69
C ASN A 833 11.82 -74.73 1.78
N TYR A 834 12.71 -73.75 1.63
CA TYR A 834 12.33 -72.32 1.64
C TYR A 834 11.60 -71.92 0.35
N HIS A 835 12.11 -72.38 -0.79
CA HIS A 835 11.43 -72.20 -2.08
C HIS A 835 10.09 -72.93 -2.10
N LEU A 836 10.02 -74.15 -1.56
CA LEU A 836 8.77 -74.90 -1.46
C LEU A 836 7.72 -74.16 -0.61
N ALA A 837 8.12 -73.56 0.52
CA ALA A 837 7.21 -72.73 1.32
C ALA A 837 6.66 -71.54 0.51
N ALA A 838 7.50 -70.88 -0.29
CA ALA A 838 7.08 -69.78 -1.16
C ALA A 838 6.17 -70.24 -2.31
N LEU A 839 6.45 -71.39 -2.93
CA LEU A 839 5.62 -71.98 -3.99
C LEU A 839 4.23 -72.43 -3.48
N ASN A 840 4.13 -72.76 -2.19
CA ASN A 840 2.89 -73.10 -1.51
C ASN A 840 2.11 -71.87 -1.00
N SER A 841 2.68 -70.67 -1.11
CA SER A 841 2.04 -69.45 -0.63
C SER A 841 0.74 -69.14 -1.39
N PRO A 842 -0.33 -68.69 -0.70
CA PRO A 842 -1.54 -68.22 -1.36
C PRO A 842 -1.31 -66.94 -2.17
N ALA A 843 -0.29 -66.14 -1.84
CA ALA A 843 0.08 -64.92 -2.55
C ALA A 843 0.84 -65.20 -3.86
N ALA A 844 0.38 -64.63 -4.97
CA ALA A 844 0.95 -64.83 -6.29
C ALA A 844 2.39 -64.30 -6.42
N GLU A 845 2.67 -63.17 -5.78
CA GLU A 845 3.97 -62.51 -5.78
C GLU A 845 5.03 -63.34 -5.05
N VAL A 846 4.64 -63.95 -3.93
CA VAL A 846 5.51 -64.84 -3.15
C VAL A 846 5.79 -66.11 -3.94
N ARG A 847 4.79 -66.68 -4.63
CA ARG A 847 5.01 -67.81 -5.55
C ARG A 847 6.00 -67.48 -6.66
N LEU A 848 5.90 -66.29 -7.26
CA LEU A 848 6.83 -65.83 -8.29
C LEU A 848 8.26 -65.66 -7.75
N ALA A 849 8.42 -65.10 -6.55
CA ALA A 849 9.71 -65.02 -5.88
C ALA A 849 10.28 -66.41 -5.56
N GLY A 850 9.41 -67.34 -5.15
CA GLY A 850 9.69 -68.77 -5.01
C GLY A 850 10.18 -69.42 -6.30
N LEU A 851 9.50 -69.19 -7.42
CA LEU A 851 9.85 -69.72 -8.75
C LEU A 851 11.20 -69.22 -9.24
N LYS A 852 11.50 -67.94 -9.05
CA LYS A 852 12.82 -67.37 -9.38
C LYS A 852 13.91 -67.95 -8.48
N GLY A 853 13.67 -68.05 -7.18
CA GLY A 853 14.63 -68.61 -6.23
C GLY A 853 14.86 -70.11 -6.43
N ALA A 854 13.85 -70.86 -6.88
CA ALA A 854 13.96 -72.29 -7.16
C ALA A 854 15.10 -72.61 -8.16
N LEU A 855 15.47 -71.68 -9.04
CA LEU A 855 16.60 -71.80 -9.97
C LEU A 855 17.96 -72.02 -9.28
N GLU A 856 18.05 -71.73 -7.99
CA GLU A 856 19.28 -71.83 -7.17
C GLU A 856 19.25 -73.04 -6.21
N ALA A 857 18.13 -73.76 -6.16
CA ALA A 857 17.98 -74.93 -5.31
C ALA A 857 18.97 -76.04 -5.71
N SER A 858 19.62 -76.65 -4.72
CA SER A 858 20.56 -77.76 -4.95
C SER A 858 19.87 -79.11 -5.14
N ASP A 859 18.68 -79.30 -4.54
CA ASP A 859 17.86 -80.50 -4.71
C ASP A 859 16.50 -80.13 -5.34
N PRO A 860 16.24 -80.51 -6.60
CA PRO A 860 14.99 -80.20 -7.28
C PRO A 860 13.85 -81.15 -6.94
N ALA A 861 14.10 -82.29 -6.28
CA ALA A 861 13.09 -83.32 -6.06
C ALA A 861 11.86 -82.82 -5.26
N PRO A 862 12.00 -82.02 -4.18
CA PRO A 862 10.85 -81.50 -3.43
C PRO A 862 10.03 -80.47 -4.20
N LEU A 863 10.59 -79.85 -5.24
CA LEU A 863 9.96 -78.77 -6.00
C LEU A 863 9.18 -79.29 -7.20
N ARG A 864 9.57 -80.45 -7.74
CA ARG A 864 9.08 -81.00 -9.01
C ARG A 864 7.56 -80.98 -9.15
N ASN A 865 6.84 -81.58 -8.21
CA ASN A 865 5.38 -81.71 -8.31
C ASN A 865 4.70 -80.34 -8.31
N ARG A 866 5.16 -79.44 -7.43
CA ARG A 866 4.60 -78.10 -7.33
C ARG A 866 4.90 -77.25 -8.56
N LEU A 867 6.10 -77.37 -9.15
CA LEU A 867 6.43 -76.69 -10.41
C LEU A 867 5.53 -77.16 -11.56
N ILE A 868 5.22 -78.46 -11.63
CA ILE A 868 4.30 -79.00 -12.64
C ILE A 868 2.87 -78.47 -12.43
N GLU A 869 2.37 -78.44 -11.21
CA GLU A 869 1.06 -77.83 -10.90
C GLU A 869 1.01 -76.36 -11.33
N LEU A 870 2.08 -75.60 -11.11
CA LEU A 870 2.14 -74.18 -11.46
C LEU A 870 2.17 -73.93 -12.99
N LEU A 871 2.55 -74.91 -13.81
CA LEU A 871 2.40 -74.83 -15.28
C LEU A 871 0.94 -74.77 -15.74
N GLN A 872 0.04 -75.32 -14.93
CA GLN A 872 -1.40 -75.42 -15.25
C GLN A 872 -2.20 -74.22 -14.74
N THR A 873 -1.52 -73.21 -14.18
CA THR A 873 -2.15 -71.97 -13.75
C THR A 873 -2.48 -71.08 -14.94
N GLU A 874 -3.42 -70.15 -14.76
CA GLU A 874 -3.80 -69.19 -15.82
C GLU A 874 -2.85 -67.97 -15.88
N GLU A 875 -2.00 -67.80 -14.86
CA GLU A 875 -1.13 -66.63 -14.71
C GLU A 875 0.17 -66.74 -15.51
N ALA A 876 0.29 -65.93 -16.56
CA ALA A 876 1.44 -65.97 -17.48
C ALA A 876 2.82 -65.85 -16.80
N PRO A 877 3.05 -64.92 -15.87
CA PRO A 877 4.33 -64.86 -15.19
C PRO A 877 4.66 -66.14 -14.40
N GLN A 878 3.65 -66.84 -13.87
CA GLN A 878 3.84 -68.04 -13.04
C GLN A 878 4.19 -69.24 -13.89
N PHE A 879 3.39 -69.55 -14.91
CA PHE A 879 3.69 -70.72 -15.74
C PHE A 879 4.97 -70.54 -16.57
N LEU A 880 5.34 -69.30 -16.94
CA LEU A 880 6.60 -69.02 -17.64
C LEU A 880 7.82 -69.22 -16.74
N ALA A 881 7.78 -68.68 -15.50
CA ALA A 881 8.86 -68.91 -14.55
C ALA A 881 8.93 -70.38 -14.12
N ALA A 882 7.80 -71.09 -14.05
CA ALA A 882 7.76 -72.51 -13.76
C ALA A 882 8.40 -73.36 -14.87
N ILE A 883 8.12 -73.08 -16.16
CA ILE A 883 8.77 -73.83 -17.25
C ILE A 883 10.27 -73.53 -17.35
N GLU A 884 10.69 -72.31 -17.02
CA GLU A 884 12.11 -71.94 -16.95
C GLU A 884 12.83 -72.64 -15.78
N ALA A 885 12.18 -72.72 -14.61
CA ALA A 885 12.68 -73.48 -13.48
C ALA A 885 12.79 -74.98 -13.80
N LEU A 886 11.77 -75.55 -14.45
CA LEU A 886 11.78 -76.94 -14.89
C LEU A 886 12.84 -77.20 -15.96
N ASP A 887 13.04 -76.30 -16.92
CA ASP A 887 14.08 -76.46 -17.94
C ASP A 887 15.49 -76.46 -17.34
N LYS A 888 15.77 -75.58 -16.37
CA LYS A 888 17.07 -75.52 -15.70
C LYS A 888 17.32 -76.70 -14.77
N LEU A 889 16.32 -77.06 -13.96
CA LEU A 889 16.47 -78.07 -12.90
C LEU A 889 16.24 -79.49 -13.41
N LEU A 890 15.29 -79.69 -14.34
CA LEU A 890 14.80 -80.97 -14.82
C LEU A 890 14.59 -80.95 -16.36
N PRO A 891 15.63 -80.67 -17.17
CA PRO A 891 15.52 -80.45 -18.62
C PRO A 891 14.91 -81.63 -19.40
N ASN A 892 15.07 -82.85 -18.88
CA ASN A 892 14.63 -84.10 -19.51
C ASN A 892 13.27 -84.59 -19.00
N ASP A 893 12.55 -83.81 -18.18
CA ASP A 893 11.24 -84.21 -17.66
C ASP A 893 10.19 -84.26 -18.77
N ALA A 894 9.88 -85.48 -19.24
CA ALA A 894 8.95 -85.68 -20.34
C ALA A 894 7.53 -85.21 -20.00
N GLN A 895 7.10 -85.37 -18.74
CA GLN A 895 5.76 -85.03 -18.29
C GLN A 895 5.56 -83.51 -18.25
N ALA A 896 6.53 -82.77 -17.72
CA ALA A 896 6.49 -81.31 -17.63
C ALA A 896 6.37 -80.65 -19.01
N PHE A 897 7.24 -81.05 -19.95
CA PHE A 897 7.24 -80.47 -21.30
C PHE A 897 6.01 -80.89 -22.11
N ALA A 898 5.51 -82.12 -21.96
CA ALA A 898 4.25 -82.53 -22.58
C ALA A 898 3.07 -81.65 -22.12
N LEU A 899 2.93 -81.44 -20.81
CA LEU A 899 1.89 -80.56 -20.25
C LEU A 899 2.05 -79.11 -20.72
N ALA A 900 3.28 -78.59 -20.83
CA ALA A 900 3.53 -77.25 -21.33
C ALA A 900 3.12 -77.09 -22.81
N PHE A 901 3.34 -78.11 -23.65
CA PHE A 901 2.93 -78.09 -25.06
C PHE A 901 1.44 -78.30 -25.26
N ASP A 902 0.76 -79.04 -24.37
CA ASP A 902 -0.69 -79.24 -24.41
C ASP A 902 -1.48 -78.08 -23.80
N SER A 903 -0.83 -77.21 -23.01
CA SER A 903 -1.45 -76.06 -22.32
C SER A 903 -2.31 -75.20 -23.25
N PRO A 904 -3.50 -74.71 -22.85
CA PRO A 904 -4.31 -73.83 -23.71
C PRO A 904 -3.62 -72.49 -24.05
N PHE A 905 -2.58 -72.09 -23.29
CA PHE A 905 -1.89 -70.82 -23.48
C PHE A 905 -0.75 -70.94 -24.49
N TYR A 906 -0.92 -70.35 -25.68
CA TYR A 906 0.12 -70.32 -26.71
C TYR A 906 1.45 -69.76 -26.23
N LEU A 907 1.43 -68.81 -25.29
CA LEU A 907 2.64 -68.22 -24.72
C LEU A 907 3.50 -69.27 -23.98
N LEU A 908 2.87 -70.20 -23.24
CA LEU A 908 3.59 -71.30 -22.57
C LEU A 908 4.15 -72.30 -23.60
N ARG A 909 3.33 -72.68 -24.60
CA ARG A 909 3.76 -73.59 -25.67
C ARG A 909 4.98 -73.06 -26.40
N VAL A 910 4.94 -71.79 -26.81
CA VAL A 910 6.03 -71.12 -27.52
C VAL A 910 7.26 -71.02 -26.63
N ARG A 911 7.11 -70.66 -25.34
CA ARG A 911 8.26 -70.59 -24.42
C ARG A 911 8.92 -71.96 -24.21
N ALA A 912 8.13 -73.01 -24.00
CA ALA A 912 8.63 -74.38 -23.94
C ALA A 912 9.36 -74.78 -25.24
N GLY A 913 8.82 -74.34 -26.39
CA GLY A 913 9.43 -74.51 -27.70
C GLY A 913 10.78 -73.82 -27.84
N GLU A 914 10.90 -72.57 -27.40
CA GLU A 914 12.16 -71.81 -27.40
C GLU A 914 13.24 -72.47 -26.53
N LEU A 915 12.86 -72.92 -25.33
CA LEU A 915 13.77 -73.63 -24.41
C LEU A 915 14.25 -74.97 -25.02
N CYS A 916 13.35 -75.71 -25.67
CA CYS A 916 13.71 -76.91 -26.43
C CYS A 916 14.58 -76.59 -27.66
N GLY A 917 14.28 -75.53 -28.41
CA GLY A 917 15.03 -75.10 -29.58
C GLY A 917 16.49 -74.78 -29.27
N LYS A 918 16.77 -74.08 -28.17
CA LYS A 918 18.13 -73.82 -27.68
C LYS A 918 18.95 -75.09 -27.43
N ARG A 919 18.28 -76.19 -27.08
CA ARG A 919 18.89 -77.51 -26.82
C ARG A 919 18.85 -78.43 -28.04
N ARG A 920 18.31 -77.97 -29.16
CA ARG A 920 18.03 -78.77 -30.38
C ARG A 920 17.15 -80.00 -30.10
N ASP A 921 16.17 -79.83 -29.22
CA ASP A 921 15.28 -80.90 -28.79
C ASP A 921 14.09 -81.06 -29.72
N SER A 922 14.00 -82.24 -30.35
CA SER A 922 12.96 -82.60 -31.32
C SER A 922 11.54 -82.59 -30.75
N ARG A 923 11.36 -82.62 -29.42
CA ARG A 923 10.03 -82.52 -28.77
C ARG A 923 9.25 -81.27 -29.17
N ALA A 924 9.93 -80.17 -29.52
CA ALA A 924 9.29 -78.93 -29.95
C ALA A 924 8.77 -78.95 -31.40
N VAL A 925 9.24 -79.88 -32.24
CA VAL A 925 8.93 -79.89 -33.68
C VAL A 925 7.43 -80.03 -33.94
N GLY A 926 6.80 -81.07 -33.38
CA GLY A 926 5.37 -81.31 -33.55
C GLY A 926 4.49 -80.15 -33.06
N PRO A 927 4.65 -79.71 -31.79
CA PRO A 927 3.88 -78.60 -31.23
C PRO A 927 4.05 -77.27 -31.98
N MET A 928 5.28 -76.88 -32.35
CA MET A 928 5.50 -75.63 -33.09
C MET A 928 4.94 -75.67 -34.51
N ARG A 929 5.04 -76.82 -35.19
CA ARG A 929 4.40 -77.03 -36.50
C ARG A 929 2.87 -76.94 -36.42
N ALA A 930 2.27 -77.57 -35.41
CA ALA A 930 0.83 -77.50 -35.20
C ALA A 930 0.36 -76.06 -34.98
N LEU A 931 1.09 -75.29 -34.16
CA LEU A 931 0.80 -73.87 -33.90
C LEU A 931 0.90 -73.00 -35.16
N LEU A 932 1.94 -73.21 -35.98
CA LEU A 932 2.16 -72.43 -37.21
C LEU A 932 1.15 -72.75 -38.32
N SER A 933 0.56 -73.95 -38.29
CA SER A 933 -0.39 -74.44 -39.30
C SER A 933 -1.82 -73.94 -39.10
N ILE A 934 -2.10 -73.21 -38.01
CA ILE A 934 -3.45 -72.72 -37.72
C ILE A 934 -3.86 -71.67 -38.77
N PRO A 935 -4.96 -71.91 -39.53
CA PRO A 935 -5.39 -71.01 -40.60
C PRO A 935 -5.70 -69.60 -40.10
N LYS A 936 -5.49 -68.59 -40.96
CA LYS A 936 -5.79 -67.18 -40.65
C LYS A 936 -7.27 -66.92 -40.33
N THR A 937 -8.14 -67.78 -40.83
CA THR A 937 -9.59 -67.75 -40.59
C THR A 937 -10.00 -68.33 -39.24
N ASP A 938 -9.09 -69.01 -38.54
CA ASP A 938 -9.37 -69.58 -37.23
C ASP A 938 -9.38 -68.47 -36.17
N ARG A 939 -10.46 -68.41 -35.38
CA ARG A 939 -10.61 -67.43 -34.31
C ARG A 939 -9.53 -67.61 -33.24
N ASP A 940 -9.11 -68.84 -33.00
CA ASP A 940 -8.17 -69.18 -31.94
C ASP A 940 -6.72 -69.16 -32.46
N ARG A 941 -6.45 -68.52 -33.61
CA ARG A 941 -5.08 -68.39 -34.16
C ARG A 941 -4.19 -67.55 -33.23
N PRO A 942 -2.96 -68.01 -32.92
CA PRO A 942 -1.99 -67.23 -32.15
C PRO A 942 -1.61 -65.93 -32.85
N SER A 943 -1.27 -64.91 -32.07
CA SER A 943 -0.81 -63.62 -32.60
C SER A 943 0.43 -63.79 -33.50
N GLU A 944 0.61 -62.89 -34.45
CA GLU A 944 1.76 -62.96 -35.37
C GLU A 944 3.10 -62.95 -34.61
N ALA A 945 3.21 -62.21 -33.50
CA ALA A 945 4.39 -62.23 -32.63
C ALA A 945 4.68 -63.63 -32.03
N LEU A 946 3.65 -64.37 -31.62
CA LEU A 946 3.81 -65.74 -31.11
C LEU A 946 4.14 -66.72 -32.24
N ARG A 947 3.56 -66.53 -33.43
CA ARG A 947 3.89 -67.32 -34.63
C ARG A 947 5.35 -67.11 -35.05
N GLN A 948 5.83 -65.87 -35.07
CA GLN A 948 7.23 -65.55 -35.37
C GLN A 948 8.19 -66.24 -34.39
N ARG A 949 7.90 -66.16 -33.08
CA ARG A 949 8.67 -66.85 -32.03
C ARG A 949 8.62 -68.37 -32.17
N ALA A 950 7.46 -68.94 -32.49
CA ALA A 950 7.32 -70.37 -32.76
C ALA A 950 8.13 -70.82 -33.98
N ALA A 951 8.13 -70.02 -35.06
CA ALA A 951 8.94 -70.27 -36.25
C ALA A 951 10.44 -70.18 -35.94
N SER A 952 10.87 -69.20 -35.14
CA SER A 952 12.25 -69.13 -34.66
C SER A 952 12.62 -70.34 -33.81
N ALA A 953 11.78 -70.75 -32.87
CA ALA A 953 12.03 -71.92 -32.03
C ALA A 953 12.15 -73.19 -32.86
N LEU A 954 11.28 -73.37 -33.86
CA LEU A 954 11.35 -74.51 -34.79
C LEU A 954 12.62 -74.46 -35.66
N ALA A 955 13.01 -73.28 -36.14
CA ALA A 955 14.26 -73.08 -36.89
C ALA A 955 15.50 -73.40 -36.04
N ASP A 956 15.50 -73.05 -34.75
CA ASP A 956 16.60 -73.33 -33.82
C ASP A 956 16.77 -74.84 -33.55
N VAL A 957 15.69 -75.63 -33.61
CA VAL A 957 15.80 -77.10 -33.55
C VAL A 957 16.58 -77.64 -34.76
N GLY A 958 16.35 -77.09 -35.96
CA GLY A 958 17.06 -77.49 -37.19
C GLY A 958 16.80 -78.93 -37.61
N ASP A 959 15.61 -79.47 -37.32
CA ASP A 959 15.26 -80.87 -37.62
C ASP A 959 15.07 -81.11 -39.12
N SER A 960 15.84 -82.03 -39.68
CA SER A 960 15.80 -82.41 -41.11
C SER A 960 14.43 -82.90 -41.57
N ALA A 961 13.62 -83.52 -40.69
CA ALA A 961 12.27 -83.97 -41.05
C ALA A 961 11.29 -82.80 -41.23
N SER A 962 11.69 -81.57 -40.87
CA SER A 962 10.88 -80.35 -41.03
C SER A 962 11.15 -79.59 -42.33
N ILE A 963 12.09 -80.04 -43.18
CA ILE A 963 12.40 -79.42 -44.49
C ILE A 963 11.16 -79.17 -45.37
N PRO A 964 10.22 -80.13 -45.55
CA PRO A 964 9.00 -79.89 -46.32
C PRO A 964 8.14 -78.77 -45.71
N PHE A 965 8.09 -78.70 -44.38
CA PHE A 965 7.31 -77.71 -43.67
C PHE A 965 7.96 -76.31 -43.73
N PHE A 966 9.28 -76.21 -43.61
CA PHE A 966 9.99 -74.95 -43.83
C PHE A 966 9.75 -74.39 -45.24
N THR A 967 9.69 -75.27 -46.25
CA THR A 967 9.35 -74.88 -47.63
C THR A 967 7.94 -74.30 -47.73
N THR A 968 6.97 -74.82 -46.97
CA THR A 968 5.63 -74.22 -46.90
C THR A 968 5.62 -72.86 -46.19
N LEU A 969 6.44 -72.67 -45.14
CA LEU A 969 6.54 -71.40 -44.43
C LEU A 969 7.12 -70.26 -45.29
N LEU A 970 7.89 -70.57 -46.34
CA LEU A 970 8.37 -69.56 -47.29
C LEU A 970 7.23 -68.83 -48.02
N ARG A 971 6.02 -69.39 -48.01
CA ARG A 971 4.82 -68.79 -48.63
C ARG A 971 3.90 -68.11 -47.61
N ASP A 972 4.31 -67.99 -46.35
CA ASP A 972 3.50 -67.34 -45.32
C ASP A 972 3.31 -65.84 -45.63
N ASP A 973 2.17 -65.29 -45.24
CA ASP A 973 1.88 -63.85 -45.38
C ASP A 973 2.86 -63.01 -44.55
N ASP A 974 3.27 -63.50 -43.38
CA ASP A 974 4.16 -62.79 -42.45
C ASP A 974 5.64 -62.88 -42.90
N PRO A 975 6.32 -61.75 -43.19
CA PRO A 975 7.72 -61.74 -43.62
C PRO A 975 8.69 -62.38 -42.63
N LEU A 976 8.49 -62.21 -41.33
CA LEU A 976 9.38 -62.77 -40.30
C LEU A 976 9.18 -64.27 -40.15
N VAL A 977 7.95 -64.78 -40.35
CA VAL A 977 7.69 -66.23 -40.42
C VAL A 977 8.37 -66.83 -41.66
N ARG A 978 8.33 -66.15 -42.82
CA ARG A 978 9.08 -66.57 -44.02
C ARG A 978 10.59 -66.59 -43.78
N GLU A 979 11.11 -65.55 -43.15
CA GLU A 979 12.53 -65.44 -42.79
C GLU A 979 12.96 -66.59 -41.87
N HIS A 980 12.23 -66.82 -40.77
CA HIS A 980 12.52 -67.93 -39.86
C HIS A 980 12.35 -69.30 -40.54
N GLY A 981 11.40 -69.44 -41.47
CA GLY A 981 11.26 -70.62 -42.32
C GLY A 981 12.52 -70.86 -43.17
N ALA A 982 13.07 -69.80 -43.79
CA ALA A 982 14.31 -69.88 -44.57
C ALA A 982 15.54 -70.17 -43.70
N ARG A 983 15.63 -69.56 -42.51
CA ARG A 983 16.66 -69.86 -41.51
C ARG A 983 16.58 -71.32 -41.06
N GLY A 984 15.39 -71.82 -40.79
CA GLY A 984 15.15 -73.21 -40.41
C GLY A 984 15.53 -74.18 -41.54
N LEU A 985 15.21 -73.82 -42.80
CA LEU A 985 15.63 -74.59 -43.97
C LEU A 985 17.16 -74.65 -44.09
N ALA A 986 17.85 -73.53 -43.87
CA ALA A 986 19.31 -73.47 -43.86
C ALA A 986 19.93 -74.28 -42.70
N ALA A 987 19.27 -74.34 -41.54
CA ALA A 987 19.73 -75.13 -40.41
C ALA A 987 19.45 -76.64 -40.55
N ALA A 988 18.40 -77.02 -41.29
CA ALA A 988 17.93 -78.39 -41.43
C ALA A 988 18.50 -79.13 -42.66
N CYS A 989 18.85 -78.41 -43.73
CA CYS A 989 19.47 -79.02 -44.92
C CYS A 989 20.91 -79.46 -44.64
N GLN A 990 21.30 -80.56 -45.27
CA GLN A 990 22.63 -81.15 -45.21
C GLN A 990 23.04 -81.56 -46.63
N ASN A 991 24.32 -81.85 -46.84
CA ASN A 991 24.83 -82.27 -48.15
C ASN A 991 23.99 -83.42 -48.75
N GLY A 992 23.39 -83.19 -49.91
CA GLY A 992 22.52 -84.15 -50.60
C GLY A 992 21.02 -83.83 -50.60
N ASN A 993 20.55 -82.81 -49.87
CA ASN A 993 19.16 -82.35 -49.93
C ASN A 993 19.01 -80.83 -50.15
N GLU A 994 19.98 -80.20 -50.82
CA GLU A 994 20.07 -78.75 -51.04
C GLU A 994 19.02 -78.16 -52.01
N GLN A 995 18.31 -78.99 -52.76
CA GLN A 995 17.33 -78.56 -53.78
C GLN A 995 16.31 -77.51 -53.26
N PRO A 996 15.74 -77.63 -52.06
CA PRO A 996 14.85 -76.61 -51.49
C PRO A 996 15.56 -75.26 -51.23
N LEU A 997 16.84 -75.25 -50.85
CA LEU A 997 17.63 -74.03 -50.68
C LEU A 997 17.90 -73.35 -52.03
N VAL A 998 18.24 -74.13 -53.06
CA VAL A 998 18.42 -73.62 -54.43
C VAL A 998 17.13 -72.98 -54.95
N ALA A 999 15.98 -73.63 -54.71
CA ALA A 999 14.68 -73.07 -55.08
C ALA A 999 14.36 -71.76 -54.34
N ALA A 1000 14.76 -71.63 -53.07
CA ALA A 1000 14.54 -70.43 -52.27
C ALA A 1000 15.35 -69.20 -52.72
N LEU A 1001 16.45 -69.37 -53.48
CA LEU A 1001 17.20 -68.24 -54.07
C LEU A 1001 16.40 -67.42 -55.07
N ALA A 1002 15.38 -68.02 -55.70
CA ALA A 1002 14.49 -67.34 -56.64
C ALA A 1002 13.33 -66.61 -55.94
N HIS A 1003 13.27 -66.64 -54.61
CA HIS A 1003 12.16 -66.05 -53.85
C HIS A 1003 12.15 -64.51 -53.94
N ALA A 1004 10.95 -63.92 -53.94
CA ALA A 1004 10.78 -62.45 -54.06
C ALA A 1004 11.35 -61.71 -52.83
N ASP A 1005 11.22 -62.30 -51.64
CA ASP A 1005 11.69 -61.76 -50.37
C ASP A 1005 13.22 -61.86 -50.21
N LEU A 1006 13.87 -60.74 -49.88
CA LEU A 1006 15.32 -60.63 -49.71
C LEU A 1006 15.83 -61.51 -48.56
N ALA A 1007 15.12 -61.55 -47.44
CA ALA A 1007 15.57 -62.30 -46.25
C ALA A 1007 15.62 -63.81 -46.54
N VAL A 1008 14.65 -64.33 -47.29
CA VAL A 1008 14.62 -65.72 -47.74
C VAL A 1008 15.81 -66.06 -48.64
N ARG A 1009 16.14 -65.20 -49.60
CA ARG A 1009 17.33 -65.39 -50.46
C ARG A 1009 18.63 -65.37 -49.68
N SER A 1010 18.74 -64.48 -48.70
CA SER A 1010 19.93 -64.35 -47.85
C SER A 1010 20.18 -65.62 -47.04
N TRP A 1011 19.15 -66.13 -46.34
CA TRP A 1011 19.28 -67.36 -45.56
C TRP A 1011 19.49 -68.60 -46.44
N ALA A 1012 18.88 -68.65 -47.64
CA ALA A 1012 19.13 -69.72 -48.59
C ALA A 1012 20.59 -69.74 -49.09
N ALA A 1013 21.16 -68.57 -49.37
CA ALA A 1013 22.57 -68.44 -49.75
C ALA A 1013 23.51 -68.81 -48.58
N ASP A 1014 23.19 -68.38 -47.36
CA ASP A 1014 23.93 -68.77 -46.14
C ASP A 1014 23.89 -70.28 -45.92
N GLY A 1015 22.73 -70.91 -46.09
CA GLY A 1015 22.58 -72.37 -46.01
C GLY A 1015 23.37 -73.14 -47.06
N LEU A 1016 23.45 -72.66 -48.31
CA LEU A 1016 24.27 -73.27 -49.37
C LEU A 1016 25.77 -73.03 -49.20
N SER A 1017 26.15 -72.00 -48.44
CA SER A 1017 27.55 -71.70 -48.14
C SER A 1017 28.14 -72.57 -47.03
N LYS A 1018 27.27 -73.16 -46.20
CA LYS A 1018 27.61 -74.08 -45.11
C LYS A 1018 27.60 -75.51 -45.61
#